data_AF-A0A3R7KVL6-F1
#
_entry.id   AF-A0A3R7KVL6-F1
#
_cell.length_a   1.000
_cell.length_b   1.000
_cell.length_c   1.000
_cell.angle_alpha   90.00
_cell.angle_beta   90.00
_cell.angle_gamma   90.00
#
_symmetry.space_group_name_H-M   'P 1'
#
loop_
_entity.id
_entity.type
_entity.pdbx_description
1 polymer ?
#
loop_
_entity_poly.entity_id
_entity_poly.type
_entity_poly.pdbx_seq_one_letter_code
_entity_poly.pdbx_strand_id
1 'polypeptide(L)'
;MPATQTTAHAANEARRASNAPEGGCPVRPGPFSVKRFPNVVPREEARRTRFSLETTVHEVLLEHHGSLKEWKLNEFLFYVGGSGTLEVHEDASVEEFVANPEGFIHDEELLRRVGGNVVFQYFKGEYILRQEGVHTLKQWIAFENKDVVPPGAQKMLNVAWENLREVVVMTGPHVIGGFYGAVYNARWSHVVEAPGGGGMEMEVKEGRPAQWWEFEVDGATVRLDDAVEQFCAPRPRLMVLTSSRGWPFSWFRSDFLPDCYVNSEVERVWQIVKGDLTDWLVTHGGDCFEPVARALIGTPGIGMSANAGSYLLYQLLHYDARLLPVVVYFVAERIFIFEKATNAVVRFENLFQAQDVVTELAASMRGYIIYDVASRGGAPAKKLPPTGWGMTLLTSPQGVNFTEWEAEMNAKRIIMNCPDESDVRAMCAWQKREEPAQEQAEYWNKIWSCIECLGPVPLRLFNEKNHGMYFDMMDTGVEEILPFMGGYYVGPDNGILWNRSSSFQRLSKVVRVLGDTGAESFFNAPISSVARGQIFALLGRIMKWPIGLRMALIPSYILSPKALEEYGALIFMYGKFVQRMHDRLSELRPPRGGREPRPCVLQVDPQLFPIDSAALLPKLFHPAKIDARYRVLYVPGIRDFPLLDGFFFVEAPRKTLIGLQTTTAKAHHIATDALRRFNEQLAERFSDWETFAVDLSWEIIYVKHVESQTVYTWQRCGASDDHNVLQREEEDGEERVADSWDEKVRQYLLEVSEGDLIAACGKEEPSIVPGNTRLNFL
;
A
#
# COMPACT_ATOMS: atom_id res chain seq x y z
N MET A 1 44.93 40.10 -20.09
CA MET A 1 44.67 41.06 -21.20
C MET A 1 46.00 41.66 -21.63
N PRO A 2 46.25 41.98 -22.92
CA PRO A 2 45.48 41.71 -24.15
C PRO A 2 46.28 40.83 -25.16
N ALA A 3 45.63 39.94 -25.94
CA ALA A 3 44.94 40.12 -27.25
C ALA A 3 45.90 39.97 -28.46
N THR A 4 45.87 38.83 -29.16
CA THR A 4 45.21 38.52 -30.47
C THR A 4 45.96 38.98 -31.73
N GLN A 5 46.31 38.02 -32.61
CA GLN A 5 45.87 37.87 -34.01
C GLN A 5 46.91 37.04 -34.82
N THR A 6 46.60 35.80 -35.21
CA THR A 6 46.05 35.37 -36.52
C THR A 6 47.13 34.87 -37.46
N THR A 7 47.10 33.60 -37.86
CA THR A 7 47.40 33.17 -39.24
C THR A 7 46.96 31.73 -39.49
N ALA A 8 46.28 31.52 -40.62
CA ALA A 8 45.90 30.24 -41.17
C ALA A 8 46.89 29.83 -42.27
N HIS A 9 47.23 28.53 -42.39
CA HIS A 9 47.12 27.77 -43.65
C HIS A 9 47.60 26.31 -43.53
N ALA A 10 46.72 25.43 -44.01
CA ALA A 10 46.96 24.27 -44.88
C ALA A 10 47.89 23.10 -44.47
N ALA A 11 47.21 21.96 -44.29
CA ALA A 11 47.40 20.69 -45.01
C ALA A 11 48.57 19.75 -44.68
N ASN A 12 48.14 18.51 -44.40
CA ASN A 12 48.56 17.23 -45.00
C ASN A 12 49.32 16.20 -44.15
N GLU A 13 48.91 14.95 -44.37
CA GLU A 13 49.58 13.65 -44.14
C GLU A 13 49.54 13.06 -42.71
N ALA A 14 48.71 12.03 -42.43
CA ALA A 14 48.74 10.63 -42.89
C ALA A 14 49.70 9.72 -42.09
N ARG A 15 49.13 8.75 -41.36
CA ARG A 15 49.61 7.38 -41.02
C ARG A 15 48.45 6.66 -40.28
N ARG A 16 47.68 5.72 -40.86
CA ARG A 16 47.96 4.28 -41.17
C ARG A 16 48.67 3.56 -40.01
N ALA A 17 48.29 2.37 -39.55
CA ALA A 17 47.26 1.41 -39.93
C ALA A 17 47.05 0.36 -38.80
N SER A 18 45.87 -0.24 -38.73
CA SER A 18 45.59 -1.69 -38.89
C SER A 18 45.65 -2.57 -37.63
N ASN A 19 44.51 -3.16 -37.27
CA ASN A 19 44.24 -4.58 -37.55
C ASN A 19 42.77 -4.93 -37.25
N ALA A 20 42.07 -5.37 -38.30
CA ALA A 20 40.85 -6.16 -38.22
C ALA A 20 41.19 -7.62 -37.83
N PRO A 21 40.17 -8.42 -37.48
CA PRO A 21 39.83 -9.49 -38.41
C PRO A 21 38.34 -9.54 -38.74
N GLU A 22 38.09 -9.81 -40.02
CA GLU A 22 36.78 -10.11 -40.61
C GLU A 22 36.31 -11.52 -40.22
N GLY A 23 34.99 -11.64 -40.04
CA GLY A 23 34.29 -12.89 -39.80
C GLY A 23 32.78 -12.63 -39.78
N GLY A 24 32.25 -12.17 -40.92
CA GLY A 24 30.84 -11.81 -41.07
C GLY A 24 29.92 -13.01 -41.22
N CYS A 25 29.01 -13.20 -40.26
CA CYS A 25 27.71 -13.81 -40.53
C CYS A 25 26.70 -12.69 -40.87
N PRO A 26 25.79 -12.88 -41.83
CA PRO A 26 24.81 -11.86 -42.17
C PRO A 26 23.85 -11.67 -40.99
N VAL A 27 23.88 -10.46 -40.41
CA VAL A 27 22.91 -9.99 -39.44
C VAL A 27 21.54 -10.00 -40.13
N ARG A 28 20.67 -10.94 -39.73
CA ARG A 28 19.24 -10.88 -40.09
C ARG A 28 18.69 -9.53 -39.58
N PRO A 29 17.86 -8.82 -40.35
CA PRO A 29 17.15 -7.65 -39.83
C PRO A 29 16.38 -8.06 -38.57
N GLY A 30 16.58 -7.33 -37.47
CA GLY A 30 15.83 -7.53 -36.24
C GLY A 30 14.32 -7.35 -36.45
N PRO A 31 13.47 -7.91 -35.57
CA PRO A 31 12.02 -7.90 -35.72
C PRO A 31 11.39 -6.49 -35.72
N PHE A 32 12.14 -5.45 -35.31
CA PHE A 32 11.72 -4.05 -35.28
C PHE A 32 12.24 -3.22 -36.45
N SER A 33 12.34 -3.81 -37.65
CA SER A 33 12.43 -3.01 -38.89
C SER A 33 11.25 -2.02 -38.91
N VAL A 34 11.54 -0.73 -39.15
CA VAL A 34 10.60 0.41 -39.25
C VAL A 34 9.37 0.12 -40.14
N LYS A 35 9.41 -0.94 -40.96
CA LYS A 35 8.29 -1.43 -41.77
C LYS A 35 7.15 -2.14 -41.00
N ARG A 36 7.30 -2.51 -39.71
CA ARG A 36 6.24 -3.21 -38.93
C ARG A 36 5.31 -2.31 -38.13
N PHE A 37 5.62 -1.02 -37.98
CA PHE A 37 4.74 -0.09 -37.25
C PHE A 37 4.07 0.87 -38.23
N PRO A 38 2.73 0.91 -38.32
CA PRO A 38 2.05 1.94 -39.09
C PRO A 38 2.37 3.32 -38.50
N ASN A 39 2.66 4.27 -39.40
CA ASN A 39 2.99 5.69 -39.23
C ASN A 39 3.04 6.27 -37.80
N VAL A 40 4.26 6.63 -37.38
CA VAL A 40 4.60 7.39 -36.16
C VAL A 40 4.16 8.85 -36.33
N VAL A 41 3.36 9.38 -35.40
CA VAL A 41 2.87 10.77 -35.43
C VAL A 41 3.50 11.60 -34.28
N PRO A 42 4.01 12.82 -34.54
CA PRO A 42 4.49 13.74 -33.50
C PRO A 42 3.36 14.40 -32.67
N ARG A 43 3.72 14.84 -31.45
CA ARG A 43 2.84 15.33 -30.37
C ARG A 43 2.08 16.63 -30.68
N GLU A 44 0.75 16.60 -30.57
CA GLU A 44 -0.13 17.76 -30.28
C GLU A 44 -1.06 17.43 -29.09
N GLU A 45 -1.50 18.44 -28.34
CA GLU A 45 -2.12 18.27 -27.02
C GLU A 45 -3.55 17.67 -27.08
N ALA A 46 -3.76 16.55 -26.39
CA ALA A 46 -5.04 15.83 -26.38
C ALA A 46 -6.08 16.50 -25.46
N ARG A 47 -7.19 16.92 -26.05
CA ARG A 47 -8.45 17.22 -25.35
C ARG A 47 -9.09 15.90 -24.89
N ARG A 48 -9.63 15.88 -23.66
CA ARG A 48 -10.36 14.73 -23.09
C ARG A 48 -11.58 14.38 -23.96
N THR A 49 -11.70 13.12 -24.40
CA THR A 49 -12.87 12.61 -25.12
C THR A 49 -13.91 11.97 -24.21
N ARG A 50 -15.18 12.00 -24.66
CA ARG A 50 -16.38 11.57 -23.93
C ARG A 50 -16.77 10.10 -24.15
N PHE A 51 -16.27 9.44 -25.20
CA PHE A 51 -16.68 8.09 -25.64
C PHE A 51 -15.48 7.14 -25.83
N SER A 52 -15.73 5.82 -25.87
CA SER A 52 -14.74 4.74 -26.08
C SER A 52 -15.24 3.74 -27.15
N LEU A 53 -14.39 2.80 -27.61
CA LEU A 53 -14.82 1.76 -28.57
C LEU A 53 -15.90 0.81 -28.02
N GLU A 54 -15.95 0.64 -26.71
CA GLU A 54 -16.93 -0.20 -26.00
C GLU A 54 -18.19 0.59 -25.61
N THR A 55 -18.23 1.90 -25.88
CA THR A 55 -19.45 2.71 -25.68
C THR A 55 -20.56 2.15 -26.56
N THR A 56 -21.74 1.99 -25.96
CA THR A 56 -22.88 1.39 -26.64
C THR A 56 -23.47 2.34 -27.67
N VAL A 57 -24.03 1.80 -28.76
CA VAL A 57 -24.78 2.58 -29.74
C VAL A 57 -25.95 3.30 -29.08
N HIS A 58 -26.55 2.67 -28.07
CA HIS A 58 -27.61 3.25 -27.25
C HIS A 58 -27.15 4.53 -26.54
N GLU A 59 -26.01 4.49 -25.84
CA GLU A 59 -25.42 5.67 -25.19
C GLU A 59 -25.12 6.76 -26.23
N VAL A 60 -24.51 6.43 -27.37
CA VAL A 60 -24.15 7.44 -28.37
C VAL A 60 -25.37 8.14 -28.97
N LEU A 61 -26.45 7.41 -29.24
CA LEU A 61 -27.64 7.93 -29.90
C LEU A 61 -28.66 8.53 -28.92
N LEU A 62 -28.77 8.00 -27.70
CA LEU A 62 -29.88 8.25 -26.79
C LEU A 62 -29.50 8.76 -25.39
N GLU A 63 -28.24 9.10 -25.09
CA GLU A 63 -27.80 9.57 -23.74
C GLU A 63 -28.69 10.68 -23.14
N HIS A 64 -29.13 11.63 -23.96
CA HIS A 64 -29.98 12.75 -23.53
C HIS A 64 -31.47 12.55 -23.82
N HIS A 65 -31.84 11.40 -24.38
CA HIS A 65 -33.16 11.09 -24.90
C HIS A 65 -33.72 9.74 -24.42
N GLY A 66 -32.98 8.99 -23.60
CA GLY A 66 -33.34 7.63 -23.15
C GLY A 66 -34.66 7.57 -22.37
N SER A 67 -35.01 8.63 -21.64
CA SER A 67 -36.29 8.75 -20.93
C SER A 67 -37.50 8.83 -21.87
N LEU A 68 -37.32 9.19 -23.15
CA LEU A 68 -38.39 9.23 -24.14
C LEU A 68 -38.88 7.83 -24.54
N LYS A 69 -38.11 6.78 -24.21
CA LYS A 69 -38.49 5.39 -24.44
C LYS A 69 -39.69 4.96 -23.58
N GLU A 70 -39.85 5.59 -22.42
CA GLU A 70 -40.92 5.30 -21.45
C GLU A 70 -42.18 6.16 -21.68
N TRP A 71 -42.15 7.07 -22.66
CA TRP A 71 -43.27 7.95 -22.96
C TRP A 71 -44.38 7.22 -23.70
N LYS A 72 -45.61 7.73 -23.56
CA LYS A 72 -46.71 7.28 -24.42
C LYS A 72 -46.45 7.73 -25.85
N LEU A 73 -46.84 6.90 -26.83
CA LEU A 73 -46.64 7.19 -28.25
C LEU A 73 -47.19 8.56 -28.67
N ASN A 74 -48.35 8.97 -28.14
CA ASN A 74 -48.94 10.29 -28.42
C ASN A 74 -48.06 11.46 -27.94
N GLU A 75 -47.41 11.33 -26.78
CA GLU A 75 -46.50 12.35 -26.24
C GLU A 75 -45.21 12.42 -27.06
N PHE A 76 -44.69 11.27 -27.46
CA PHE A 76 -43.52 11.17 -28.34
C PHE A 76 -43.81 11.77 -29.72
N LEU A 77 -44.95 11.46 -30.33
CA LEU A 77 -45.38 12.01 -31.62
C LEU A 77 -45.54 13.53 -31.56
N PHE A 78 -46.09 14.07 -30.47
CA PHE A 78 -46.15 15.51 -30.26
C PHE A 78 -44.75 16.14 -30.20
N TYR A 79 -43.81 15.51 -29.48
CA TYR A 79 -42.44 15.99 -29.34
C TYR A 79 -41.66 15.99 -30.67
N VAL A 80 -41.84 14.98 -31.53
CA VAL A 80 -41.15 14.88 -32.82
C VAL A 80 -41.83 15.64 -33.96
N GLY A 81 -42.90 16.40 -33.66
CA GLY A 81 -43.54 17.34 -34.59
C GLY A 81 -44.81 16.85 -35.27
N GLY A 82 -45.48 15.86 -34.70
CA GLY A 82 -46.81 15.42 -35.11
C GLY A 82 -47.90 16.37 -34.61
N SER A 83 -48.75 16.86 -35.49
CA SER A 83 -49.96 17.59 -35.09
C SER A 83 -50.87 16.64 -34.33
N GLY A 84 -51.02 16.86 -33.02
CA GLY A 84 -51.83 16.03 -32.14
C GLY A 84 -53.27 15.93 -32.62
N THR A 85 -53.64 14.76 -33.14
CA THR A 85 -55.00 14.18 -33.27
C THR A 85 -54.91 12.94 -34.19
N LEU A 86 -54.03 11.99 -33.84
CA LEU A 86 -54.17 10.64 -34.35
C LEU A 86 -54.96 9.85 -33.30
N GLU A 87 -56.05 9.19 -33.71
CA GLU A 87 -56.68 8.13 -32.91
C GLU A 87 -55.72 6.92 -32.86
N VAL A 88 -54.58 7.09 -32.22
CA VAL A 88 -53.63 6.00 -31.98
C VAL A 88 -54.09 5.26 -30.73
N HIS A 89 -54.08 3.92 -30.80
CA HIS A 89 -54.30 3.07 -29.63
C HIS A 89 -53.45 3.56 -28.44
N GLU A 90 -54.10 3.91 -27.32
CA GLU A 90 -53.49 4.58 -26.15
C GLU A 90 -52.39 3.75 -25.46
N ASP A 91 -52.26 2.45 -25.79
CA ASP A 91 -51.35 1.49 -25.17
C ASP A 91 -50.10 1.17 -26.00
N ALA A 92 -49.94 1.74 -27.21
CA ALA A 92 -48.79 1.44 -28.06
C ALA A 92 -47.49 2.11 -27.56
N SER A 93 -46.38 1.38 -27.60
CA SER A 93 -45.07 1.88 -27.15
C SER A 93 -44.30 2.61 -28.26
N VAL A 94 -43.36 3.48 -27.86
CA VAL A 94 -42.44 4.14 -28.81
C VAL A 94 -41.60 3.12 -29.58
N GLU A 95 -41.24 1.99 -28.97
CA GLU A 95 -40.50 0.91 -29.65
C GLU A 95 -41.33 0.23 -30.75
N GLU A 96 -42.61 -0.06 -30.50
CA GLU A 96 -43.51 -0.65 -31.50
C GLU A 96 -43.73 0.29 -32.69
N PHE A 97 -43.89 1.59 -32.42
CA PHE A 97 -43.99 2.60 -33.46
C PHE A 97 -42.70 2.72 -34.28
N VAL A 98 -41.56 2.76 -33.61
CA VAL A 98 -40.26 2.83 -34.29
C VAL A 98 -40.03 1.58 -35.15
N ALA A 99 -40.47 0.40 -34.72
CA ALA A 99 -40.38 -0.81 -35.52
C ALA A 99 -41.19 -0.70 -36.82
N ASN A 100 -42.45 -0.23 -36.75
CA ASN A 100 -43.37 -0.17 -37.90
C ASN A 100 -44.21 1.12 -37.96
N PRO A 101 -43.63 2.27 -38.36
CA PRO A 101 -44.32 3.57 -38.28
C PRO A 101 -45.51 3.70 -39.24
N GLU A 102 -45.48 3.00 -40.38
CA GLU A 102 -46.57 2.96 -41.39
C GLU A 102 -47.84 2.26 -40.86
N GLY A 103 -47.69 1.40 -39.85
CA GLY A 103 -48.80 0.77 -39.16
C GLY A 103 -49.59 1.70 -38.23
N PHE A 104 -49.02 2.86 -37.89
CA PHE A 104 -49.63 3.82 -36.94
C PHE A 104 -49.94 5.18 -37.59
N ILE A 105 -49.27 5.55 -38.67
CA ILE A 105 -49.49 6.81 -39.39
C ILE A 105 -49.80 6.50 -40.86
N HIS A 106 -51.05 6.76 -41.28
CA HIS A 106 -51.49 6.60 -42.66
C HIS A 106 -51.35 7.88 -43.51
N ASP A 107 -51.09 9.03 -42.88
CA ASP A 107 -50.80 10.29 -43.57
C ASP A 107 -49.33 10.31 -44.02
N GLU A 108 -49.11 10.19 -45.33
CA GLU A 108 -47.78 10.16 -45.94
C GLU A 108 -46.94 11.42 -45.66
N GLU A 109 -47.57 12.60 -45.56
CA GLU A 109 -46.86 13.85 -45.32
C GLU A 109 -46.47 13.99 -43.84
N LEU A 110 -47.30 13.46 -42.94
CA LEU A 110 -46.97 13.33 -41.53
C LEU A 110 -45.86 12.30 -41.30
N LEU A 111 -45.94 11.15 -41.97
CA LEU A 111 -44.92 10.10 -41.90
C LEU A 111 -43.56 10.62 -42.39
N ARG A 112 -43.54 11.37 -43.49
CA ARG A 112 -42.33 12.03 -44.02
C ARG A 112 -41.72 13.02 -43.03
N ARG A 113 -42.56 13.79 -42.33
CA ARG A 113 -42.15 14.79 -41.35
C ARG A 113 -41.57 14.15 -40.09
N VAL A 114 -42.23 13.12 -39.56
CA VAL A 114 -41.75 12.34 -38.41
C VAL A 114 -40.47 11.58 -38.77
N GLY A 115 -40.42 10.97 -39.95
CA GLY A 115 -39.21 10.32 -40.49
C GLY A 115 -38.03 11.28 -40.68
N GLY A 116 -38.30 12.56 -40.95
CA GLY A 116 -37.30 13.62 -41.04
C GLY A 116 -36.78 14.13 -39.69
N ASN A 117 -37.42 13.77 -38.57
CA ASN A 117 -37.02 14.25 -37.24
C ASN A 117 -35.76 13.52 -36.75
N VAL A 118 -34.78 14.28 -36.25
CA VAL A 118 -33.49 13.76 -35.78
C VAL A 118 -33.64 12.77 -34.62
N VAL A 119 -34.54 13.03 -33.68
CA VAL A 119 -34.77 12.17 -32.50
C VAL A 119 -35.41 10.85 -32.94
N PHE A 120 -36.41 10.89 -33.82
CA PHE A 120 -37.00 9.67 -34.39
C PHE A 120 -35.94 8.85 -35.16
N GLN A 121 -35.07 9.50 -35.92
CA GLN A 121 -33.98 8.84 -36.63
C GLN A 121 -32.98 8.16 -35.68
N TYR A 122 -32.71 8.72 -34.50
CA TYR A 122 -31.86 8.09 -33.47
C TYR A 122 -32.50 6.82 -32.91
N PHE A 123 -33.77 6.88 -32.51
CA PHE A 123 -34.51 5.70 -32.04
C PHE A 123 -34.61 4.62 -33.12
N LYS A 124 -34.91 4.99 -34.36
CA LYS A 124 -34.98 4.06 -35.50
C LYS A 124 -33.62 3.45 -35.84
N GLY A 125 -32.55 4.24 -35.76
CA GLY A 125 -31.18 3.76 -35.95
C GLY A 125 -30.73 2.79 -34.85
N GLU A 126 -31.00 3.10 -33.59
CA GLU A 126 -30.70 2.22 -32.46
C GLU A 126 -31.46 0.90 -32.56
N TYR A 127 -32.75 0.94 -32.91
CA TYR A 127 -33.58 -0.24 -33.10
C TYR A 127 -33.02 -1.15 -34.21
N ILE A 128 -32.72 -0.59 -35.38
CA ILE A 128 -32.19 -1.36 -36.52
C ILE A 128 -30.85 -1.99 -36.17
N LEU A 129 -29.93 -1.22 -35.58
CA LEU A 129 -28.61 -1.72 -35.20
C LEU A 129 -28.70 -2.83 -34.13
N ARG A 130 -29.63 -2.72 -33.18
CA ARG A 130 -29.91 -3.78 -32.21
C ARG A 130 -30.42 -5.07 -32.85
N GLN A 131 -31.28 -4.98 -33.87
CA GLN A 131 -31.76 -6.17 -34.62
C GLN A 131 -30.65 -6.82 -35.45
N GLU A 132 -29.72 -6.01 -35.97
CA GLU A 132 -28.55 -6.46 -36.73
C GLU A 132 -27.38 -6.94 -35.82
N GLY A 133 -27.57 -6.97 -34.50
CA GLY A 133 -26.56 -7.43 -33.54
C GLY A 133 -25.40 -6.45 -33.31
N VAL A 134 -25.57 -5.18 -33.68
CA VAL A 134 -24.60 -4.10 -33.51
C VAL A 134 -24.92 -3.31 -32.24
N HIS A 135 -24.16 -3.56 -31.17
CA HIS A 135 -24.41 -2.98 -29.85
C HIS A 135 -23.40 -1.89 -29.44
N THR A 136 -22.21 -1.89 -30.04
CA THR A 136 -21.08 -1.02 -29.65
C THR A 136 -20.56 -0.19 -30.83
N LEU A 137 -19.86 0.90 -30.54
CA LEU A 137 -19.16 1.70 -31.57
C LEU A 137 -18.16 0.86 -32.36
N LYS A 138 -17.46 -0.09 -31.72
CA LYS A 138 -16.58 -1.05 -32.39
C LYS A 138 -17.31 -1.87 -33.46
N GLN A 139 -18.50 -2.37 -33.14
CA GLN A 139 -19.32 -3.14 -34.08
C GLN A 139 -19.90 -2.25 -35.18
N TRP A 140 -20.29 -1.01 -34.87
CA TRP A 140 -20.74 -0.03 -35.87
C TRP A 140 -19.67 0.25 -36.94
N ILE A 141 -18.40 0.33 -36.55
CA ILE A 141 -17.29 0.56 -37.48
C ILE A 141 -17.17 -0.59 -38.48
N ALA A 142 -17.32 -1.83 -38.00
CA ALA A 142 -17.24 -3.06 -38.79
C ALA A 142 -18.55 -3.38 -39.56
N PHE A 143 -19.63 -2.64 -39.31
CA PHE A 143 -20.91 -2.87 -39.95
C PHE A 143 -20.90 -2.35 -41.38
N GLU A 144 -21.04 -3.26 -42.36
CA GLU A 144 -20.94 -2.93 -43.79
C GLU A 144 -22.22 -2.28 -44.35
N ASN A 145 -23.38 -2.69 -43.86
CA ASN A 145 -24.70 -2.28 -44.38
C ASN A 145 -25.20 -0.95 -43.79
N LYS A 146 -24.37 0.09 -43.80
CA LYS A 146 -24.72 1.38 -43.15
C LYS A 146 -25.95 2.05 -43.77
N ASP A 147 -26.26 1.77 -45.03
CA ASP A 147 -27.41 2.32 -45.76
C ASP A 147 -28.77 1.97 -45.15
N VAL A 148 -28.86 0.91 -44.33
CA VAL A 148 -30.10 0.56 -43.64
C VAL A 148 -30.40 1.46 -42.44
N VAL A 149 -29.41 2.24 -41.96
CA VAL A 149 -29.55 3.12 -40.79
C VAL A 149 -29.97 4.53 -41.23
N PRO A 150 -30.91 5.20 -40.54
CA PRO A 150 -31.31 6.56 -40.89
C PRO A 150 -30.13 7.57 -40.88
N PRO A 151 -30.09 8.55 -41.81
CA PRO A 151 -28.95 9.46 -41.97
C PRO A 151 -28.54 10.24 -40.71
N GLY A 152 -29.50 10.63 -39.87
CA GLY A 152 -29.25 11.32 -38.61
C GLY A 152 -28.47 10.46 -37.61
N ALA A 153 -28.88 9.20 -37.43
CA ALA A 153 -28.18 8.24 -36.57
C ALA A 153 -26.79 7.91 -37.11
N GLN A 154 -26.65 7.71 -38.42
CA GLN A 154 -25.34 7.51 -39.04
C GLN A 154 -24.41 8.70 -38.77
N LYS A 155 -24.90 9.93 -38.94
CA LYS A 155 -24.12 11.15 -38.72
C LYS A 155 -23.63 11.26 -37.28
N MET A 156 -24.49 10.97 -36.30
CA MET A 156 -24.12 11.01 -34.88
C MET A 156 -23.07 9.95 -34.53
N LEU A 157 -23.23 8.72 -35.01
CA LEU A 157 -22.26 7.64 -34.81
C LEU A 157 -20.93 7.92 -35.52
N ASN A 158 -20.97 8.52 -36.72
CA ASN A 158 -19.77 8.92 -37.45
C ASN A 158 -19.05 10.10 -36.76
N VAL A 159 -19.77 11.06 -36.17
CA VAL A 159 -19.16 12.13 -35.36
C VAL A 159 -18.52 11.56 -34.10
N ALA A 160 -19.18 10.62 -33.43
CA ALA A 160 -18.60 9.91 -32.28
C ALA A 160 -17.34 9.13 -32.67
N TRP A 161 -17.36 8.47 -33.83
CA TRP A 161 -16.19 7.80 -34.41
C TRP A 161 -15.07 8.77 -34.80
N GLU A 162 -15.36 9.88 -35.46
CA GLU A 162 -14.31 10.84 -35.85
C GLU A 162 -13.67 11.51 -34.62
N ASN A 163 -14.45 11.82 -33.57
CA ASN A 163 -13.92 12.26 -32.28
C ASN A 163 -13.03 11.18 -31.61
N LEU A 164 -13.39 9.91 -31.73
CA LEU A 164 -12.54 8.79 -31.30
C LEU A 164 -11.29 8.67 -32.17
N ARG A 165 -11.41 8.82 -33.48
CA ARG A 165 -10.34 8.64 -34.46
C ARG A 165 -9.25 9.70 -34.31
N GLU A 166 -9.60 10.96 -34.06
CA GLU A 166 -8.62 12.00 -33.73
C GLU A 166 -7.82 11.67 -32.45
N VAL A 167 -8.42 10.97 -31.49
CA VAL A 167 -7.73 10.48 -30.28
C VAL A 167 -6.98 9.15 -30.48
N VAL A 168 -7.48 8.26 -31.35
CA VAL A 168 -6.83 6.98 -31.70
C VAL A 168 -5.57 7.20 -32.55
N VAL A 169 -5.58 8.19 -33.45
CA VAL A 169 -4.39 8.61 -34.22
C VAL A 169 -3.32 9.24 -33.31
N MET A 170 -3.73 9.83 -32.18
CA MET A 170 -2.86 10.35 -31.11
C MET A 170 -2.34 9.28 -30.13
N THR A 171 -2.76 8.01 -30.24
CA THR A 171 -2.46 6.93 -29.27
C THR A 171 -1.83 5.67 -29.89
N GLY A 172 -1.25 5.78 -31.09
CA GLY A 172 -0.42 4.71 -31.68
C GLY A 172 0.88 4.42 -30.92
N PRO A 173 1.68 3.42 -31.32
CA PRO A 173 2.97 3.15 -30.70
C PRO A 173 3.93 4.33 -30.89
N HIS A 174 4.48 4.85 -29.79
CA HIS A 174 5.43 5.96 -29.81
C HIS A 174 6.84 5.44 -29.52
N VAL A 175 7.77 5.59 -30.46
CA VAL A 175 9.19 5.33 -30.20
C VAL A 175 9.76 6.47 -29.35
N ILE A 176 10.23 6.17 -28.14
CA ILE A 176 10.80 7.17 -27.23
C ILE A 176 12.32 7.17 -27.36
N GLY A 177 12.82 7.85 -28.39
CA GLY A 177 14.25 7.95 -28.66
C GLY A 177 15.04 8.50 -27.46
N GLY A 178 16.10 7.80 -27.06
CA GLY A 178 16.99 8.18 -25.94
C GLY A 178 16.48 7.81 -24.55
N PHE A 179 15.25 7.30 -24.40
CA PHE A 179 14.73 6.90 -23.09
C PHE A 179 15.37 5.61 -22.56
N TYR A 180 15.62 4.63 -23.44
CA TYR A 180 16.39 3.43 -23.08
C TYR A 180 17.73 3.82 -22.43
N GLY A 181 18.49 4.69 -23.11
CA GLY A 181 19.78 5.16 -22.62
C GLY A 181 19.69 5.96 -21.31
N ALA A 182 18.60 6.70 -21.08
CA ALA A 182 18.40 7.44 -19.85
C ALA A 182 18.18 6.51 -18.64
N VAL A 183 17.40 5.45 -18.81
CA VAL A 183 17.17 4.42 -17.77
C VAL A 183 18.40 3.55 -17.58
N TYR A 184 18.99 3.03 -18.67
CA TYR A 184 20.14 2.14 -18.63
C TYR A 184 21.37 2.83 -18.00
N ASN A 185 21.61 4.10 -18.34
CA ASN A 185 22.75 4.86 -17.81
C ASN A 185 22.37 5.72 -16.57
N ALA A 186 21.34 5.34 -15.82
CA ALA A 186 20.97 6.02 -14.59
C ALA A 186 22.19 6.11 -13.64
N ARG A 187 22.40 7.28 -13.04
CA ARG A 187 23.55 7.55 -12.18
C ARG A 187 23.31 6.97 -10.80
N TRP A 188 24.36 6.37 -10.24
CA TRP A 188 24.33 5.83 -8.89
C TRP A 188 24.76 6.89 -7.88
N SER A 189 24.10 6.88 -6.73
CA SER A 189 24.52 7.56 -5.50
C SER A 189 24.02 6.76 -4.31
N HIS A 190 24.52 7.05 -3.12
CA HIS A 190 24.12 6.35 -1.91
C HIS A 190 24.22 7.25 -0.67
N VAL A 191 23.53 6.84 0.39
CA VAL A 191 23.52 7.47 1.70
C VAL A 191 23.93 6.43 2.72
N VAL A 192 24.88 6.78 3.59
CA VAL A 192 25.36 5.94 4.69
C VAL A 192 25.17 6.68 6.01
N GLU A 193 25.04 5.94 7.10
CA GLU A 193 25.14 6.53 8.43
C GLU A 193 26.58 6.92 8.74
N ALA A 194 26.77 8.11 9.31
CA ALA A 194 28.09 8.60 9.67
C ALA A 194 28.65 7.80 10.86
N PRO A 195 29.91 7.34 10.79
CA PRO A 195 30.54 6.62 11.89
C PRO A 195 30.70 7.52 13.12
N GLY A 196 30.20 7.07 14.27
CA GLY A 196 30.28 7.80 15.55
C GLY A 196 29.14 8.79 15.83
N GLY A 197 28.22 8.99 14.88
CA GLY A 197 27.08 9.91 15.01
C GLY A 197 25.82 9.32 15.67
N GLY A 198 25.92 8.20 16.38
CA GLY A 198 24.78 7.53 17.05
C GLY A 198 23.61 7.18 16.12
N GLY A 199 23.85 7.00 14.81
CA GLY A 199 22.79 6.77 13.80
C GLY A 199 21.97 8.02 13.43
N MET A 200 22.34 9.21 13.92
CA MET A 200 21.61 10.45 13.64
C MET A 200 22.06 11.20 12.38
N GLU A 201 23.33 11.06 11.99
CA GLU A 201 23.90 11.81 10.88
C GLU A 201 24.01 10.93 9.61
N MET A 202 23.57 11.49 8.48
CA MET A 202 23.53 10.83 7.18
C MET A 202 24.52 11.48 6.22
N GLU A 203 25.40 10.68 5.62
CA GLU A 203 26.39 11.14 4.65
C GLU A 203 25.99 10.73 3.22
N VAL A 204 25.88 11.70 2.32
CA VAL A 204 25.53 11.48 0.91
C VAL A 204 26.80 11.32 0.07
N LYS A 205 26.86 10.26 -0.74
CA LYS A 205 28.01 9.91 -1.59
C LYS A 205 27.59 9.66 -3.02
N GLU A 206 28.39 10.12 -3.97
CA GLU A 206 28.21 9.78 -5.38
C GLU A 206 28.74 8.38 -5.69
N GLY A 207 28.15 7.74 -6.70
CA GLY A 207 28.54 6.42 -7.16
C GLY A 207 27.92 5.27 -6.36
N ARG A 208 28.40 4.05 -6.66
CA ARG A 208 27.94 2.82 -6.01
C ARG A 208 28.56 2.69 -4.62
N PRO A 209 27.85 2.11 -3.64
CA PRO A 209 28.42 1.84 -2.33
C PRO A 209 29.54 0.79 -2.43
N ALA A 210 30.53 0.90 -1.53
CA ALA A 210 31.65 -0.05 -1.47
C ALA A 210 31.23 -1.42 -0.92
N GLN A 211 30.27 -1.44 0.00
CA GLN A 211 29.65 -2.63 0.56
C GLN A 211 28.15 -2.64 0.25
N TRP A 212 27.60 -3.82 -0.02
CA TRP A 212 26.18 -4.02 -0.30
C TRP A 212 25.49 -4.64 0.92
N TRP A 213 24.16 -4.65 0.93
CA TRP A 213 23.40 -5.49 1.85
C TRP A 213 23.70 -6.96 1.55
N GLU A 214 23.89 -7.74 2.61
CA GLU A 214 24.03 -9.19 2.54
C GLU A 214 22.70 -9.82 2.92
N PHE A 215 22.34 -10.90 2.23
CA PHE A 215 21.08 -11.57 2.47
C PHE A 215 21.30 -13.06 2.67
N GLU A 216 20.69 -13.59 3.71
CA GLU A 216 20.56 -15.03 3.92
C GLU A 216 19.38 -15.56 3.10
N VAL A 217 19.59 -16.66 2.39
CA VAL A 217 18.57 -17.35 1.61
C VAL A 217 18.28 -18.69 2.27
N ASP A 218 17.05 -18.85 2.76
CA ASP A 218 16.53 -20.09 3.35
C ASP A 218 15.31 -20.56 2.54
N GLY A 219 15.53 -21.54 1.66
CA GLY A 219 14.52 -21.98 0.69
C GLY A 219 14.08 -20.83 -0.23
N ALA A 220 12.80 -20.46 -0.16
CA ALA A 220 12.23 -19.33 -0.93
C ALA A 220 12.26 -17.99 -0.16
N THR A 221 12.75 -18.00 1.09
CA THR A 221 12.80 -16.83 1.95
C THR A 221 14.16 -16.13 1.82
N VAL A 222 14.12 -14.82 1.61
CA VAL A 222 15.31 -13.95 1.67
C VAL A 222 15.19 -13.05 2.89
N ARG A 223 16.23 -12.98 3.72
CA ARG A 223 16.31 -12.12 4.91
C ARG A 223 17.60 -11.33 4.88
N LEU A 224 17.56 -10.12 5.41
CA LEU A 224 18.76 -9.31 5.58
C LEU A 224 19.66 -9.97 6.62
N ASP A 225 20.94 -10.15 6.29
CA ASP A 225 21.95 -10.67 7.21
C ASP A 225 22.51 -9.52 8.05
N ASP A 226 21.94 -9.30 9.22
CA ASP A 226 22.33 -8.24 10.15
C ASP A 226 23.36 -8.70 11.20
N ALA A 227 23.99 -9.88 11.02
CA ALA A 227 24.79 -10.53 12.08
C ALA A 227 26.18 -9.94 12.36
N VAL A 228 26.55 -8.76 11.83
CA VAL A 228 27.92 -8.20 11.99
C VAL A 228 27.91 -6.67 12.15
N GLU A 229 27.90 -6.17 13.39
CA GLU A 229 27.85 -4.72 13.67
C GLU A 229 29.15 -4.07 14.17
N GLN A 230 30.23 -4.78 14.51
CA GLN A 230 31.36 -4.13 15.21
C GLN A 230 32.60 -3.75 14.36
N PHE A 231 32.80 -4.27 13.15
CA PHE A 231 34.08 -4.08 12.42
C PHE A 231 34.00 -3.86 10.89
N CYS A 232 32.81 -3.63 10.32
CA CYS A 232 32.64 -3.39 8.87
C CYS A 232 32.39 -1.91 8.54
N ALA A 233 32.70 -1.51 7.29
CA ALA A 233 32.37 -0.18 6.80
C ALA A 233 30.83 0.03 6.87
N PRO A 234 30.35 1.26 7.09
CA PRO A 234 28.91 1.49 7.20
C PRO A 234 28.22 1.07 5.90
N ARG A 235 27.31 0.10 6.00
CA ARG A 235 26.44 -0.33 4.90
C ARG A 235 25.58 0.85 4.45
N PRO A 236 25.20 0.94 3.15
CA PRO A 236 24.27 1.96 2.71
C PRO A 236 22.94 1.82 3.45
N ARG A 237 22.34 2.95 3.85
CA ARG A 237 20.93 3.01 4.24
C ARG A 237 20.03 3.21 3.03
N LEU A 238 20.52 3.95 2.04
CA LEU A 238 19.78 4.20 0.81
C LEU A 238 20.73 4.22 -0.39
N MET A 239 20.35 3.57 -1.48
CA MET A 239 20.93 3.82 -2.80
C MET A 239 19.94 4.63 -3.63
N VAL A 240 20.45 5.45 -4.54
CA VAL A 240 19.65 6.28 -5.44
C VAL A 240 20.11 6.08 -6.87
N LEU A 241 19.14 5.81 -7.73
CA LEU A 241 19.32 5.80 -9.18
C LEU A 241 18.64 7.03 -9.78
N THR A 242 19.42 7.91 -10.38
CA THR A 242 18.93 9.15 -11.00
C THR A 242 18.92 9.04 -12.51
N SER A 243 17.73 9.06 -13.11
CA SER A 243 17.52 9.06 -14.56
C SER A 243 17.32 10.48 -15.10
N SER A 244 18.05 10.84 -16.16
CA SER A 244 17.95 12.16 -16.81
C SER A 244 16.59 12.42 -17.47
N ARG A 245 15.79 11.37 -17.69
CA ARG A 245 14.42 11.45 -18.23
C ARG A 245 13.37 10.87 -17.29
N GLY A 246 13.73 10.68 -16.03
CA GLY A 246 12.88 10.02 -15.04
C GLY A 246 12.63 8.55 -15.35
N TRP A 247 11.65 7.99 -14.64
CA TRP A 247 11.27 6.58 -14.72
C TRP A 247 9.89 6.43 -15.37
N PRO A 248 9.51 5.26 -15.89
CA PRO A 248 8.18 5.04 -16.45
C PRO A 248 7.04 5.54 -15.54
N PHE A 249 7.16 5.32 -14.23
CA PHE A 249 6.20 5.83 -13.23
C PHE A 249 6.14 7.37 -13.19
N SER A 250 7.28 8.06 -13.29
CA SER A 250 7.35 9.52 -13.23
C SER A 250 6.57 10.20 -14.34
N TRP A 251 6.44 9.54 -15.51
CA TRP A 251 5.71 10.10 -16.64
C TRP A 251 4.21 10.23 -16.36
N PHE A 252 3.65 9.43 -15.46
CA PHE A 252 2.25 9.55 -15.04
C PHE A 252 1.98 10.84 -14.23
N ARG A 253 3.00 11.43 -13.63
CA ARG A 253 2.87 12.62 -12.77
C ARG A 253 3.11 13.92 -13.53
N SER A 254 2.55 15.01 -13.01
CA SER A 254 2.92 16.38 -13.40
C SER A 254 4.35 16.73 -13.00
N ASP A 255 4.82 16.14 -11.90
CA ASP A 255 6.10 16.46 -11.28
C ASP A 255 7.19 15.52 -11.81
N PHE A 256 8.31 16.09 -12.23
CA PHE A 256 9.46 15.32 -12.69
C PHE A 256 10.17 14.66 -11.49
N LEU A 257 10.12 13.33 -11.43
CA LEU A 257 10.78 12.52 -10.41
C LEU A 257 11.95 11.75 -11.04
N PRO A 258 13.19 12.27 -10.97
CA PRO A 258 14.35 11.60 -11.57
C PRO A 258 14.90 10.45 -10.72
N ASP A 259 14.63 10.48 -9.42
CA ASP A 259 15.27 9.60 -8.43
C ASP A 259 14.41 8.36 -8.13
N CYS A 260 15.07 7.20 -8.11
CA CYS A 260 14.55 5.92 -7.62
C CYS A 260 15.28 5.55 -6.34
N TYR A 261 14.55 5.47 -5.22
CA TYR A 261 15.08 5.22 -3.88
C TYR A 261 15.11 3.71 -3.58
N VAL A 262 16.29 3.14 -3.39
CA VAL A 262 16.50 1.70 -3.16
C VAL A 262 17.02 1.51 -1.74
N ASN A 263 16.17 1.02 -0.84
CA ASN A 263 16.56 0.53 0.49
C ASN A 263 16.76 -0.99 0.47
N SER A 264 17.05 -1.58 1.63
CA SER A 264 17.25 -3.03 1.78
C SER A 264 16.03 -3.85 1.34
N GLU A 265 14.81 -3.37 1.60
CA GLU A 265 13.58 -4.05 1.17
C GLU A 265 13.40 -4.03 -0.35
N VAL A 266 13.72 -2.93 -1.03
CA VAL A 266 13.71 -2.87 -2.51
C VAL A 266 14.78 -3.80 -3.09
N GLU A 267 15.97 -3.82 -2.50
CA GLU A 267 17.05 -4.75 -2.92
C GLU A 267 16.63 -6.21 -2.71
N ARG A 268 15.96 -6.53 -1.60
CA ARG A 268 15.45 -7.87 -1.32
C ARG A 268 14.48 -8.35 -2.40
N VAL A 269 13.58 -7.48 -2.86
CA VAL A 269 12.66 -7.79 -3.97
C VAL A 269 13.46 -8.18 -5.22
N TRP A 270 14.52 -7.44 -5.53
CA TRP A 270 15.39 -7.78 -6.66
C TRP A 270 16.12 -9.11 -6.44
N GLN A 271 16.65 -9.39 -5.26
CA GLN A 271 17.34 -10.66 -4.97
C GLN A 271 16.42 -11.87 -5.18
N ILE A 272 15.14 -11.76 -4.79
CA ILE A 272 14.14 -12.81 -5.04
C ILE A 272 13.92 -13.02 -6.55
N VAL A 273 13.67 -11.93 -7.29
CA VAL A 273 13.46 -11.99 -8.74
C VAL A 273 14.70 -12.50 -9.47
N LYS A 274 15.89 -12.10 -9.04
CA LYS A 274 17.17 -12.56 -9.58
C LYS A 274 17.38 -14.06 -9.34
N GLY A 275 16.98 -14.57 -8.18
CA GLY A 275 16.96 -16.01 -7.89
C GLY A 275 16.08 -16.76 -8.90
N ASP A 276 14.85 -16.31 -9.09
CA ASP A 276 13.93 -16.90 -10.07
C ASP A 276 14.50 -16.89 -11.50
N LEU A 277 15.12 -15.77 -11.90
CA LEU A 277 15.75 -15.65 -13.23
C LEU A 277 16.95 -16.56 -13.38
N THR A 278 17.72 -16.78 -12.32
CA THR A 278 18.90 -17.66 -12.33
C THR A 278 18.44 -19.11 -12.50
N ASP A 279 17.47 -19.54 -11.70
CA ASP A 279 16.87 -20.87 -11.79
C ASP A 279 16.24 -21.14 -13.15
N TRP A 280 15.54 -20.15 -13.70
CA TRP A 280 14.88 -20.26 -15.00
C TRP A 280 15.85 -20.22 -16.19
N LEU A 281 16.83 -19.31 -16.20
CA LEU A 281 17.62 -18.99 -17.40
C LEU A 281 19.05 -19.52 -17.39
N VAL A 282 19.62 -19.82 -16.22
CA VAL A 282 21.07 -20.10 -16.08
C VAL A 282 21.32 -21.53 -15.65
N THR A 283 20.62 -22.03 -14.63
CA THR A 283 21.14 -23.16 -13.85
C THR A 283 21.28 -24.43 -14.68
N HIS A 284 20.36 -24.81 -15.59
CA HIS A 284 20.60 -25.93 -16.54
C HIS A 284 19.76 -25.79 -17.81
N GLY A 285 20.37 -25.94 -19.00
CA GLY A 285 19.71 -25.85 -20.31
C GLY A 285 18.76 -27.00 -20.65
N GLY A 286 17.73 -27.24 -19.84
CA GLY A 286 16.72 -28.28 -20.05
C GLY A 286 15.30 -27.77 -19.80
N ASP A 287 14.35 -28.34 -20.56
CA ASP A 287 12.92 -28.04 -20.67
C ASP A 287 12.08 -28.17 -19.38
N CYS A 288 12.64 -27.93 -18.18
CA CYS A 288 12.09 -28.37 -16.90
C CYS A 288 11.71 -27.27 -15.89
N PHE A 289 12.07 -25.99 -16.12
CA PHE A 289 11.71 -24.90 -15.22
C PHE A 289 10.92 -23.81 -15.93
N GLU A 290 9.69 -23.60 -15.48
CA GLU A 290 8.80 -22.55 -15.96
C GLU A 290 9.14 -21.21 -15.30
N PRO A 291 8.99 -20.09 -16.02
CA PRO A 291 9.17 -18.76 -15.44
C PRO A 291 8.19 -18.54 -14.27
N VAL A 292 8.68 -17.94 -13.20
CA VAL A 292 7.89 -17.69 -11.99
C VAL A 292 7.08 -16.39 -12.14
N ALA A 293 5.77 -16.47 -11.87
CA ALA A 293 4.93 -15.31 -11.64
C ALA A 293 5.03 -14.88 -10.16
N ARG A 294 5.26 -13.59 -9.93
CA ARG A 294 5.38 -13.00 -8.58
C ARG A 294 4.32 -11.93 -8.35
N ALA A 295 3.74 -11.90 -7.15
CA ALA A 295 2.90 -10.81 -6.66
C ALA A 295 3.64 -10.03 -5.57
N LEU A 296 4.14 -8.84 -5.90
CA LEU A 296 4.70 -7.89 -4.95
C LEU A 296 3.56 -7.12 -4.27
N ILE A 297 3.33 -7.41 -3.00
CA ILE A 297 2.25 -6.85 -2.19
C ILE A 297 2.84 -5.91 -1.14
N GLY A 298 2.34 -4.68 -1.08
CA GLY A 298 2.80 -3.70 -0.10
C GLY A 298 1.80 -2.59 0.16
N THR A 299 2.05 -1.81 1.21
CA THR A 299 1.22 -0.66 1.58
C THR A 299 1.18 0.36 0.44
N PRO A 300 0.00 0.87 0.02
CA PRO A 300 -0.10 1.90 -1.01
C PRO A 300 0.75 3.14 -0.69
N GLY A 301 1.57 3.56 -1.64
CA GLY A 301 2.40 4.77 -1.53
C GLY A 301 3.80 4.55 -0.94
N ILE A 302 4.20 3.32 -0.61
CA ILE A 302 5.56 3.01 -0.10
C ILE A 302 6.66 3.06 -1.17
N GLY A 303 6.27 3.19 -2.44
CA GLY A 303 7.21 3.21 -3.56
C GLY A 303 7.34 1.89 -4.33
N MET A 304 6.35 0.98 -4.27
CA MET A 304 6.36 -0.23 -5.11
C MET A 304 6.60 0.10 -6.59
N SER A 305 5.83 1.03 -7.17
CA SER A 305 6.00 1.41 -8.57
C SER A 305 7.17 2.37 -8.79
N ALA A 306 7.26 3.42 -7.96
CA ALA A 306 8.26 4.47 -8.11
C ALA A 306 9.69 3.98 -7.89
N ASN A 307 9.87 3.03 -6.97
CA ASN A 307 11.17 2.53 -6.53
C ASN A 307 11.37 1.07 -6.93
N ALA A 308 10.58 0.13 -6.40
CA ALA A 308 10.82 -1.29 -6.66
C ALA A 308 10.66 -1.66 -8.14
N GLY A 309 9.59 -1.19 -8.80
CA GLY A 309 9.38 -1.39 -10.23
C GLY A 309 10.44 -0.71 -11.09
N SER A 310 10.81 0.54 -10.77
CA SER A 310 11.92 1.25 -11.43
C SER A 310 13.25 0.52 -11.28
N TYR A 311 13.55 0.00 -10.09
CA TYR A 311 14.76 -0.74 -9.81
C TYR A 311 14.80 -2.10 -10.50
N LEU A 312 13.69 -2.84 -10.47
CA LEU A 312 13.52 -4.07 -11.25
C LEU A 312 13.75 -3.81 -12.74
N LEU A 313 13.18 -2.74 -13.30
CA LEU A 313 13.42 -2.37 -14.69
C LEU A 313 14.91 -2.14 -14.94
N TYR A 314 15.56 -1.31 -14.11
CA TYR A 314 16.99 -1.04 -14.23
C TYR A 314 17.81 -2.34 -14.24
N GLN A 315 17.55 -3.24 -13.30
CA GLN A 315 18.26 -4.50 -13.16
C GLN A 315 18.00 -5.47 -14.33
N LEU A 316 16.75 -5.61 -14.78
CA LEU A 316 16.40 -6.46 -15.93
C LEU A 316 17.02 -5.97 -17.25
N LEU A 317 17.15 -4.66 -17.42
CA LEU A 317 17.86 -4.10 -18.58
C LEU A 317 19.37 -4.40 -18.54
N HIS A 318 19.96 -4.52 -17.35
CA HIS A 318 21.36 -4.94 -17.18
C HIS A 318 21.58 -6.44 -17.17
N TYR A 319 20.52 -7.26 -17.14
CA TYR A 319 20.62 -8.71 -17.29
C TYR A 319 21.14 -9.09 -18.68
N ASP A 320 21.57 -10.33 -18.90
CA ASP A 320 22.06 -10.78 -20.21
C ASP A 320 20.99 -10.61 -21.30
N ALA A 321 21.29 -9.83 -22.34
CA ALA A 321 20.38 -9.53 -23.44
C ALA A 321 20.04 -10.74 -24.32
N ARG A 322 20.88 -11.79 -24.33
CA ARG A 322 20.61 -13.04 -25.05
C ARG A 322 19.60 -13.90 -24.31
N LEU A 323 19.64 -13.90 -22.98
CA LEU A 323 18.73 -14.66 -22.14
C LEU A 323 17.39 -13.94 -21.98
N LEU A 324 17.43 -12.62 -21.82
CA LEU A 324 16.26 -11.78 -21.61
C LEU A 324 16.33 -10.54 -22.52
N PRO A 325 15.88 -10.63 -23.79
CA PRO A 325 15.97 -9.55 -24.77
C PRO A 325 14.91 -8.45 -24.60
N VAL A 326 13.76 -8.75 -23.98
CA VAL A 326 12.62 -7.83 -23.88
C VAL A 326 12.18 -7.65 -22.43
N VAL A 327 11.95 -6.40 -22.02
CA VAL A 327 11.34 -6.06 -20.71
C VAL A 327 10.13 -5.16 -20.97
N VAL A 328 9.00 -5.46 -20.35
CA VAL A 328 7.76 -4.68 -20.51
C VAL A 328 7.34 -4.12 -19.17
N TYR A 329 7.01 -2.83 -19.13
CA TYR A 329 6.50 -2.17 -17.94
C TYR A 329 5.10 -1.61 -18.22
N PHE A 330 4.08 -2.19 -17.58
CA PHE A 330 2.73 -1.63 -17.51
C PHE A 330 2.62 -0.73 -16.27
N VAL A 331 2.32 0.55 -16.45
CA VAL A 331 2.18 1.52 -15.36
C VAL A 331 1.09 2.53 -15.65
N ALA A 332 0.12 2.62 -14.73
CA ALA A 332 -1.10 3.40 -14.92
C ALA A 332 -1.79 3.05 -16.25
N GLU A 333 -1.91 4.00 -17.17
CA GLU A 333 -2.54 3.82 -18.49
C GLU A 333 -1.50 3.65 -19.62
N ARG A 334 -0.23 3.41 -19.26
CA ARG A 334 0.91 3.40 -20.19
C ARG A 334 1.67 2.10 -20.14
N ILE A 335 2.13 1.66 -21.31
CA ILE A 335 2.90 0.44 -21.46
C ILE A 335 4.19 0.76 -22.19
N PHE A 336 5.32 0.37 -21.62
CA PHE A 336 6.64 0.59 -22.20
C PHE A 336 7.26 -0.77 -22.53
N ILE A 337 7.61 -0.99 -23.79
CA ILE A 337 8.33 -2.19 -24.25
C ILE A 337 9.78 -1.77 -24.54
N PHE A 338 10.72 -2.34 -23.78
CA PHE A 338 12.15 -2.13 -23.94
C PHE A 338 12.76 -3.31 -24.71
N GLU A 339 13.35 -3.04 -25.86
CA GLU A 339 14.09 -4.03 -26.66
C GLU A 339 15.60 -3.77 -26.53
N LYS A 340 16.32 -4.73 -25.98
CA LYS A 340 17.74 -4.57 -25.62
C LYS A 340 18.69 -4.71 -26.82
N ALA A 341 18.27 -5.41 -27.88
CA ALA A 341 19.08 -5.59 -29.08
C ALA A 341 19.26 -4.27 -29.87
N THR A 342 18.22 -3.44 -29.90
CA THR A 342 18.18 -2.18 -30.64
C THR A 342 18.27 -0.95 -29.73
N ASN A 343 18.23 -1.15 -28.40
CA ASN A 343 18.07 -0.10 -27.40
C ASN A 343 16.83 0.79 -27.65
N ALA A 344 15.76 0.20 -28.18
CA ALA A 344 14.51 0.90 -28.47
C ALA A 344 13.54 0.83 -27.29
N VAL A 345 12.74 1.88 -27.13
CA VAL A 345 11.55 1.86 -26.25
C VAL A 345 10.35 2.26 -27.07
N VAL A 346 9.31 1.43 -27.03
CA VAL A 346 8.01 1.73 -27.63
C VAL A 346 6.99 1.91 -26.52
N ARG A 347 6.26 3.02 -26.54
CA ARG A 347 5.19 3.33 -25.60
C ARG A 347 3.83 3.18 -26.26
N PHE A 348 2.92 2.53 -25.54
CA PHE A 348 1.52 2.40 -25.88
C PHE A 348 0.67 3.10 -24.81
N GLU A 349 -0.41 3.73 -25.24
CA GLU A 349 -1.46 4.26 -24.35
C GLU A 349 -2.71 3.35 -24.36
N ASN A 350 -2.68 2.25 -25.14
CA ASN A 350 -3.75 1.27 -25.26
C ASN A 350 -3.26 -0.10 -24.78
N LEU A 351 -3.91 -0.63 -23.73
CA LEU A 351 -3.55 -1.90 -23.12
C LEU A 351 -3.68 -3.08 -24.08
N PHE A 352 -4.76 -3.14 -24.88
CA PHE A 352 -5.01 -4.25 -25.80
C PHE A 352 -3.97 -4.30 -26.92
N GLN A 353 -3.64 -3.16 -27.53
CA GLN A 353 -2.60 -3.11 -28.55
C GLN A 353 -1.23 -3.55 -28.00
N ALA A 354 -0.90 -3.11 -26.79
CA ALA A 354 0.34 -3.54 -26.16
C ALA A 354 0.36 -5.05 -25.87
N GLN A 355 -0.78 -5.61 -25.43
CA GLN A 355 -0.92 -7.06 -25.19
C GLN A 355 -0.78 -7.89 -26.47
N ASP A 356 -1.35 -7.43 -27.58
CA ASP A 356 -1.21 -8.11 -28.88
C ASP A 356 0.26 -8.15 -29.32
N VAL A 357 0.97 -7.01 -29.19
CA VAL A 357 2.41 -6.94 -29.49
C VAL A 357 3.21 -7.84 -28.56
N VAL A 358 2.94 -7.82 -27.26
CA VAL A 358 3.62 -8.70 -26.29
C VAL A 358 3.40 -10.18 -26.63
N THR A 359 2.19 -10.56 -27.05
CA THR A 359 1.86 -11.91 -27.47
C THR A 359 2.63 -12.32 -28.74
N GLU A 360 2.74 -11.41 -29.72
CA GLU A 360 3.53 -11.65 -30.94
C GLU A 360 5.02 -11.81 -30.61
N LEU A 361 5.57 -10.96 -29.73
CA LEU A 361 6.96 -11.05 -29.29
C LEU A 361 7.24 -12.37 -28.57
N ALA A 362 6.31 -12.80 -27.70
CA ALA A 362 6.43 -14.04 -26.94
C ALA A 362 6.50 -15.30 -27.81
N ALA A 363 5.99 -15.26 -29.04
CA ALA A 363 6.10 -16.38 -29.98
C ALA A 363 7.54 -16.67 -30.43
N SER A 364 8.48 -15.74 -30.25
CA SER A 364 9.86 -15.87 -30.73
C SER A 364 10.94 -15.42 -29.75
N MET A 365 10.57 -14.72 -28.68
CA MET A 365 11.50 -14.15 -27.73
C MET A 365 11.05 -14.40 -26.30
N ARG A 366 12.03 -14.49 -25.39
CA ARG A 366 11.78 -14.45 -23.95
C ARG A 366 11.65 -13.00 -23.50
N GLY A 367 10.89 -12.79 -22.44
CA GLY A 367 10.78 -11.47 -21.84
C GLY A 367 10.29 -11.52 -20.41
N TYR A 368 10.31 -10.34 -19.78
CA TYR A 368 9.86 -10.16 -18.41
C TYR A 368 8.89 -8.98 -18.32
N ILE A 369 7.81 -9.16 -17.57
CA ILE A 369 6.77 -8.14 -17.38
C ILE A 369 6.85 -7.59 -15.95
N ILE A 370 6.93 -6.27 -15.82
CA ILE A 370 6.60 -5.55 -14.59
C ILE A 370 5.22 -4.95 -14.81
N TYR A 371 4.27 -5.30 -13.95
CA TYR A 371 2.89 -4.83 -14.08
C TYR A 371 2.45 -4.10 -12.83
N ASP A 372 2.24 -2.80 -12.92
CA ASP A 372 1.72 -1.98 -11.83
C ASP A 372 0.20 -1.85 -11.93
N VAL A 373 -0.51 -2.38 -10.94
CA VAL A 373 -1.98 -2.33 -10.90
C VAL A 373 -2.43 -0.91 -10.57
N ALA A 374 -2.99 -0.22 -11.56
CA ALA A 374 -3.56 1.10 -11.36
C ALA A 374 -4.71 1.07 -10.34
N SER A 375 -4.78 2.10 -9.49
CA SER A 375 -5.87 2.29 -8.51
C SER A 375 -7.25 2.55 -9.13
N ARG A 376 -7.39 2.50 -10.45
CA ARG A 376 -8.67 2.49 -11.20
C ARG A 376 -8.77 1.34 -12.21
N GLY A 377 -7.70 0.59 -12.43
CA GLY A 377 -7.64 -0.50 -13.41
C GLY A 377 -8.09 -1.83 -12.81
N GLY A 378 -8.65 -2.70 -13.66
CA GLY A 378 -8.91 -4.10 -13.32
C GLY A 378 -7.62 -4.93 -13.23
N ALA A 379 -7.76 -6.18 -12.83
CA ALA A 379 -6.68 -7.17 -12.83
C ALA A 379 -5.95 -7.22 -14.19
N PRO A 380 -4.68 -7.70 -14.23
CA PRO A 380 -4.09 -8.13 -15.49
C PRO A 380 -5.06 -9.07 -16.22
N ALA A 381 -5.04 -9.03 -17.55
CA ALA A 381 -5.80 -10.00 -18.33
C ALA A 381 -5.38 -11.43 -17.93
N LYS A 382 -6.35 -12.35 -17.84
CA LYS A 382 -6.14 -13.76 -17.45
C LYS A 382 -5.05 -14.49 -18.24
N LYS A 383 -4.67 -13.97 -19.42
CA LYS A 383 -3.63 -14.54 -20.29
C LYS A 383 -2.24 -13.95 -20.10
N LEU A 384 -2.03 -13.06 -19.12
CA LEU A 384 -0.71 -12.49 -18.81
C LEU A 384 -0.11 -13.15 -17.55
N PRO A 385 1.20 -13.46 -17.53
CA PRO A 385 2.13 -13.33 -18.65
C PRO A 385 1.88 -14.37 -19.76
N PRO A 386 2.31 -14.10 -21.00
CA PRO A 386 2.36 -15.13 -22.02
C PRO A 386 3.21 -16.32 -21.57
N THR A 387 2.91 -17.50 -22.09
CA THR A 387 3.69 -18.71 -21.80
C THR A 387 5.18 -18.49 -22.10
N GLY A 388 6.04 -18.87 -21.16
CA GLY A 388 7.49 -18.71 -21.30
C GLY A 388 8.02 -17.31 -20.96
N TRP A 389 7.21 -16.42 -20.38
CA TRP A 389 7.65 -15.13 -19.85
C TRP A 389 7.49 -15.05 -18.32
N GLY A 390 8.44 -14.39 -17.66
CA GLY A 390 8.34 -14.07 -16.22
C GLY A 390 7.54 -12.79 -15.98
N MET A 391 6.94 -12.66 -14.80
CA MET A 391 6.18 -11.46 -14.45
C MET A 391 6.23 -11.15 -12.96
N THR A 392 6.43 -9.89 -12.61
CA THR A 392 6.16 -9.34 -11.28
C THR A 392 4.99 -8.37 -11.36
N LEU A 393 3.91 -8.69 -10.65
CA LEU A 393 2.75 -7.83 -10.43
C LEU A 393 3.00 -6.97 -9.18
N LEU A 394 2.94 -5.64 -9.30
CA LEU A 394 2.98 -4.70 -8.19
C LEU A 394 1.55 -4.36 -7.80
N THR A 395 1.15 -4.68 -6.56
CA THR A 395 -0.22 -4.47 -6.10
C THR A 395 -0.29 -4.11 -4.62
N SER A 396 -1.36 -3.41 -4.25
CA SER A 396 -1.77 -3.35 -2.84
C SER A 396 -2.52 -4.62 -2.45
N PRO A 397 -2.74 -4.90 -1.15
CA PRO A 397 -3.51 -6.07 -0.73
C PRO A 397 -5.01 -6.02 -1.06
N GLN A 398 -5.44 -5.10 -1.94
CA GLN A 398 -6.83 -4.97 -2.38
C GLN A 398 -7.29 -6.25 -3.11
N GLY A 399 -8.03 -7.11 -2.40
CA GLY A 399 -8.33 -8.48 -2.79
C GLY A 399 -9.26 -8.71 -4.00
N VAL A 400 -9.79 -7.68 -4.66
CA VAL A 400 -10.67 -7.86 -5.84
C VAL A 400 -9.95 -7.78 -7.18
N ASN A 401 -8.76 -7.19 -7.27
CA ASN A 401 -8.11 -6.94 -8.56
C ASN A 401 -6.92 -7.87 -8.85
N PHE A 402 -6.51 -8.77 -7.96
CA PHE A 402 -5.37 -9.66 -8.26
C PHE A 402 -5.50 -11.09 -7.75
N THR A 403 -6.42 -11.39 -6.84
CA THR A 403 -6.56 -12.73 -6.25
C THR A 403 -6.91 -13.81 -7.27
N GLU A 404 -7.78 -13.50 -8.23
CA GLU A 404 -8.07 -14.39 -9.36
C GLU A 404 -6.81 -14.67 -10.18
N TRP A 405 -6.05 -13.62 -10.51
CA TRP A 405 -4.82 -13.73 -11.30
C TRP A 405 -3.73 -14.52 -10.54
N GLU A 406 -3.58 -14.27 -9.24
CA GLU A 406 -2.64 -14.96 -8.37
C GLU A 406 -2.93 -16.45 -8.32
N ALA A 407 -4.20 -16.84 -8.17
CA ALA A 407 -4.63 -18.23 -8.17
C ALA A 407 -4.43 -18.90 -9.55
N GLU A 408 -4.76 -18.20 -10.63
CA GLU A 408 -4.62 -18.71 -12.01
C GLU A 408 -3.16 -18.93 -12.40
N MET A 409 -2.28 -18.01 -12.02
CA MET A 409 -0.84 -18.08 -12.34
C MET A 409 -0.02 -18.85 -11.32
N ASN A 410 -0.64 -19.37 -10.26
CA ASN A 410 0.04 -19.94 -9.10
C ASN A 410 1.18 -19.01 -8.60
N ALA A 411 0.88 -17.71 -8.53
CA ALA A 411 1.89 -16.69 -8.33
C ALA A 411 2.44 -16.73 -6.90
N LYS A 412 3.76 -16.62 -6.76
CA LYS A 412 4.41 -16.57 -5.44
C LYS A 412 4.42 -15.14 -4.93
N ARG A 413 4.06 -14.95 -3.65
CA ARG A 413 4.03 -13.62 -3.03
C ARG A 413 5.43 -13.12 -2.67
N ILE A 414 5.59 -11.80 -2.74
CA ILE A 414 6.66 -11.03 -2.10
C ILE A 414 5.96 -9.93 -1.31
N ILE A 415 6.09 -9.94 0.01
CA ILE A 415 5.50 -8.92 0.87
C ILE A 415 6.56 -7.86 1.15
N MET A 416 6.33 -6.64 0.68
CA MET A 416 7.24 -5.51 0.89
C MET A 416 6.84 -4.71 2.13
N ASN A 417 7.74 -4.61 3.10
CA ASN A 417 7.52 -3.77 4.28
C ASN A 417 7.60 -2.28 3.91
N CYS A 418 6.94 -1.44 4.72
CA CYS A 418 7.21 0.01 4.67
C CYS A 418 8.67 0.28 5.05
N PRO A 419 9.28 1.37 4.52
CA PRO A 419 10.56 1.84 5.04
C PRO A 419 10.48 2.16 6.53
N ASP A 420 11.60 2.10 7.22
CA ASP A 420 11.70 2.53 8.61
C ASP A 420 12.02 4.04 8.73
N GLU A 421 12.24 4.51 9.96
CA GLU A 421 12.62 5.90 10.22
C GLU A 421 13.94 6.28 9.54
N SER A 422 14.96 5.42 9.65
CA SER A 422 16.30 5.67 9.14
C SER A 422 16.30 5.69 7.60
N ASP A 423 15.52 4.83 6.96
CA ASP A 423 15.27 4.85 5.52
C ASP A 423 14.70 6.21 5.08
N VAL A 424 13.66 6.70 5.77
CA VAL A 424 13.05 8.00 5.44
C VAL A 424 14.02 9.15 5.72
N ARG A 425 14.80 9.07 6.81
CA ARG A 425 15.85 10.04 7.13
C ARG A 425 16.90 10.11 6.02
N ALA A 426 17.33 8.97 5.49
CA ALA A 426 18.24 8.91 4.35
C ALA A 426 17.62 9.52 3.08
N MET A 427 16.32 9.31 2.83
CA MET A 427 15.60 9.98 1.73
C MET A 427 15.57 11.50 1.91
N CYS A 428 15.33 11.99 3.14
CA CYS A 428 15.37 13.42 3.47
C CYS A 428 16.75 14.03 3.24
N ALA A 429 17.80 13.35 3.71
CA ALA A 429 19.19 13.77 3.51
C ALA A 429 19.52 13.87 2.02
N TRP A 430 19.08 12.89 1.21
CA TRP A 430 19.25 12.94 -0.24
C TRP A 430 18.50 14.11 -0.90
N GLN A 431 17.24 14.34 -0.54
CA GLN A 431 16.41 15.41 -1.11
C GLN A 431 16.94 16.80 -0.79
N LYS A 432 17.52 16.98 0.40
CA LYS A 432 18.03 18.26 0.90
C LYS A 432 19.56 18.37 0.88
N ARG A 433 20.25 17.48 0.17
CA ARG A 433 21.72 17.39 0.12
C ARG A 433 22.43 18.67 -0.32
N GLU A 434 21.75 19.51 -1.10
CA GLU A 434 22.28 20.79 -1.61
C GLU A 434 22.07 21.95 -0.62
N GLU A 435 21.20 21.75 0.38
CA GLU A 435 20.87 22.77 1.38
C GLU A 435 21.85 22.72 2.56
N PRO A 436 21.99 23.82 3.33
CA PRO A 436 22.78 23.85 4.55
C PRO A 436 22.29 22.84 5.61
N ALA A 437 23.19 22.37 6.48
CA ALA A 437 22.87 21.40 7.54
C ALA A 437 21.70 21.85 8.44
N GLN A 438 21.55 23.15 8.69
CA GLN A 438 20.43 23.70 9.46
C GLN A 438 19.07 23.44 8.76
N GLU A 439 18.98 23.71 7.46
CA GLU A 439 17.75 23.49 6.70
C GLU A 439 17.43 22.00 6.54
N GLN A 440 18.46 21.16 6.42
CA GLN A 440 18.30 19.70 6.44
C GLN A 440 17.71 19.22 7.76
N ALA A 441 18.19 19.75 8.89
CA ALA A 441 17.68 19.42 10.22
C ALA A 441 16.24 19.92 10.42
N GLU A 442 15.93 21.15 10.00
CA GLU A 442 14.56 21.71 10.03
C GLU A 442 13.60 20.87 9.18
N TYR A 443 14.03 20.47 7.98
CA TYR A 443 13.25 19.59 7.10
C TYR A 443 13.03 18.20 7.71
N TRP A 444 14.08 17.59 8.29
CA TRP A 444 13.96 16.32 8.99
C TRP A 444 12.97 16.42 10.15
N ASN A 445 13.07 17.45 11.00
CA ASN A 445 12.15 17.65 12.12
C ASN A 445 10.69 17.72 11.66
N LYS A 446 10.42 18.37 10.52
CA LYS A 446 9.10 18.42 9.91
C LYS A 446 8.63 17.05 9.40
N ILE A 447 9.48 16.29 8.74
CA ILE A 447 9.11 14.96 8.21
C ILE A 447 8.96 13.94 9.34
N TRP A 448 9.87 13.95 10.31
CA TRP A 448 9.80 13.15 11.54
C TRP A 448 8.46 13.35 12.25
N SER A 449 8.08 14.62 12.41
CA SER A 449 6.77 15.02 12.92
C SER A 449 5.62 14.37 12.14
N CYS A 450 5.68 14.36 10.80
CA CYS A 450 4.68 13.69 9.98
C CYS A 450 4.69 12.15 10.10
N ILE A 451 5.83 11.50 10.36
CA ILE A 451 5.90 10.03 10.49
C ILE A 451 5.03 9.54 11.66
N GLU A 452 5.04 10.27 12.78
CA GLU A 452 4.23 9.94 13.97
C GLU A 452 2.72 9.86 13.67
N CYS A 453 2.23 10.59 12.66
CA CYS A 453 0.82 10.59 12.26
C CYS A 453 0.55 9.82 10.97
N LEU A 454 1.32 10.06 9.92
CA LEU A 454 1.09 9.53 8.57
C LEU A 454 1.77 8.19 8.31
N GLY A 455 2.69 7.80 9.20
CA GLY A 455 3.57 6.65 9.06
C GLY A 455 4.69 6.87 8.03
N PRO A 456 5.62 5.92 7.94
CA PRO A 456 6.75 6.00 7.01
C PRO A 456 6.32 5.64 5.58
N VAL A 457 5.45 6.46 4.98
CA VAL A 457 4.96 6.28 3.60
C VAL A 457 5.42 7.47 2.77
N PRO A 458 6.48 7.32 1.93
CA PRO A 458 7.07 8.41 1.15
C PRO A 458 6.04 9.27 0.38
N LEU A 459 5.03 8.65 -0.23
CA LEU A 459 4.00 9.40 -0.97
C LEU A 459 3.16 10.34 -0.09
N ARG A 460 2.98 10.00 1.20
CA ARG A 460 2.26 10.82 2.18
C ARG A 460 3.16 11.90 2.78
N LEU A 461 4.42 11.54 3.05
CA LEU A 461 5.38 12.41 3.70
C LEU A 461 5.85 13.53 2.76
N PHE A 462 6.26 13.21 1.53
CA PHE A 462 6.87 14.17 0.62
C PHE A 462 5.87 14.97 -0.24
N ASN A 463 4.57 14.84 0.03
CA ASN A 463 3.53 15.63 -0.61
C ASN A 463 2.80 16.53 0.40
N GLU A 464 3.43 17.65 0.72
CA GLU A 464 2.96 18.59 1.75
C GLU A 464 1.54 19.13 1.50
N LYS A 465 1.16 19.27 0.22
CA LYS A 465 -0.18 19.75 -0.16
C LYS A 465 -1.31 18.88 0.37
N ASN A 466 -1.02 17.61 0.65
CA ASN A 466 -2.01 16.64 1.11
C ASN A 466 -1.95 16.41 2.62
N HIS A 467 -1.03 17.06 3.35
CA HIS A 467 -0.88 16.84 4.80
C HIS A 467 -2.18 17.14 5.55
N GLY A 468 -2.80 18.30 5.30
CA GLY A 468 -4.08 18.67 5.93
C GLY A 468 -5.18 17.63 5.70
N MET A 469 -5.33 17.16 4.45
CA MET A 469 -6.29 16.10 4.11
C MET A 469 -6.03 14.82 4.91
N TYR A 470 -4.77 14.43 5.11
CA TYR A 470 -4.47 13.23 5.90
C TYR A 470 -4.72 13.45 7.39
N PHE A 471 -4.47 14.64 7.94
CA PHE A 471 -4.79 14.95 9.33
C PHE A 471 -6.30 14.88 9.60
N ASP A 472 -7.11 15.58 8.79
CA ASP A 472 -8.57 15.55 8.91
C ASP A 472 -9.12 14.11 8.76
N MET A 473 -8.47 13.32 7.91
CA MET A 473 -8.81 11.92 7.67
C MET A 473 -8.45 11.00 8.84
N MET A 474 -7.42 11.30 9.63
CA MET A 474 -7.11 10.51 10.84
C MET A 474 -8.19 10.70 11.89
N ASP A 475 -8.67 11.94 12.08
CA ASP A 475 -9.71 12.24 13.05
C ASP A 475 -11.06 11.64 12.63
N THR A 476 -11.48 11.85 11.39
CA THR A 476 -12.75 11.32 10.85
C THR A 476 -12.72 9.80 10.63
N GLY A 477 -11.60 9.27 10.12
CA GLY A 477 -11.47 7.87 9.75
C GLY A 477 -11.50 6.90 10.94
N VAL A 478 -11.22 7.38 12.16
CA VAL A 478 -11.35 6.60 13.40
C VAL A 478 -12.79 6.52 13.88
N GLU A 479 -13.57 7.59 13.73
CA GLU A 479 -14.99 7.63 14.10
C GLU A 479 -15.86 6.76 13.18
N GLU A 480 -15.46 6.62 11.92
CA GLU A 480 -16.12 5.77 10.92
C GLU A 480 -15.86 4.26 11.10
N ILE A 481 -15.00 3.88 12.06
CA ILE A 481 -14.66 2.47 12.28
C ILE A 481 -15.86 1.75 12.91
N LEU A 482 -16.48 0.88 12.11
CA LEU A 482 -17.56 0.02 12.59
C LEU A 482 -17.03 -0.98 13.62
N PRO A 483 -17.72 -1.18 14.77
CA PRO A 483 -17.28 -2.09 15.82
C PRO A 483 -16.95 -3.52 15.36
N PHE A 484 -17.64 -4.02 14.33
CA PHE A 484 -17.38 -5.36 13.78
C PHE A 484 -16.12 -5.45 12.93
N MET A 485 -15.53 -4.32 12.53
CA MET A 485 -14.30 -4.30 11.74
C MET A 485 -13.04 -4.53 12.59
N GLY A 486 -13.15 -4.54 13.93
CA GLY A 486 -12.00 -4.73 14.83
C GLY A 486 -11.27 -6.06 14.63
N GLY A 487 -11.98 -7.12 14.23
CA GLY A 487 -11.40 -8.43 13.92
C GLY A 487 -10.53 -8.46 12.66
N TYR A 488 -10.60 -7.42 11.81
CA TYR A 488 -9.81 -7.38 10.57
C TYR A 488 -8.38 -6.85 10.77
N TYR A 489 -8.06 -6.25 11.93
CA TYR A 489 -6.67 -5.98 12.32
C TYR A 489 -5.90 -7.25 12.66
N VAL A 490 -6.62 -8.33 13.00
CA VAL A 490 -6.01 -9.49 13.63
C VAL A 490 -6.18 -10.69 12.70
N GLY A 491 -5.05 -11.18 12.19
CA GLY A 491 -5.00 -12.36 11.32
C GLY A 491 -4.07 -12.23 10.12
N PRO A 492 -3.38 -13.32 9.75
CA PRO A 492 -2.60 -13.34 8.53
C PRO A 492 -3.52 -13.22 7.32
N ASP A 493 -3.07 -12.50 6.29
CA ASP A 493 -3.70 -12.36 4.97
C ASP A 493 -5.15 -11.83 4.98
N ASN A 494 -5.52 -11.04 6.00
CA ASN A 494 -6.85 -10.44 6.06
C ASN A 494 -6.97 -9.23 5.12
N GLY A 495 -7.15 -9.50 3.82
CA GLY A 495 -7.30 -8.50 2.76
C GLY A 495 -8.56 -7.61 2.86
N ILE A 496 -9.44 -7.89 3.83
CA ILE A 496 -10.74 -7.21 3.99
C ILE A 496 -10.56 -5.71 4.33
N LEU A 497 -9.48 -5.37 5.05
CA LEU A 497 -9.15 -3.97 5.35
C LEU A 497 -8.74 -3.14 4.14
N TRP A 498 -8.33 -3.78 3.06
CA TRP A 498 -7.81 -3.11 1.87
C TRP A 498 -8.89 -2.88 0.82
N ASN A 499 -10.16 -2.93 1.22
CA ASN A 499 -11.31 -2.52 0.41
C ASN A 499 -11.37 -0.98 0.31
N ARG A 500 -11.64 -0.45 -0.89
CA ARG A 500 -11.75 1.01 -1.15
C ARG A 500 -12.82 1.71 -0.33
N SER A 501 -13.88 1.00 0.05
CA SER A 501 -14.95 1.54 0.90
C SER A 501 -14.53 1.65 2.37
N SER A 502 -13.36 1.11 2.73
CA SER A 502 -12.85 1.17 4.10
C SER A 502 -11.89 2.35 4.28
N SER A 503 -12.32 3.35 5.05
CA SER A 503 -11.44 4.44 5.52
C SER A 503 -10.21 3.92 6.28
N PHE A 504 -10.34 2.72 6.85
CA PHE A 504 -9.32 2.02 7.63
C PHE A 504 -8.08 1.57 6.86
N GLN A 505 -8.23 1.32 5.55
CA GLN A 505 -7.11 1.02 4.66
C GLN A 505 -6.01 2.08 4.78
N ARG A 506 -6.43 3.33 5.02
CA ARG A 506 -5.55 4.49 5.08
C ARG A 506 -4.83 4.59 6.43
N LEU A 507 -5.39 4.00 7.49
CA LEU A 507 -4.82 3.93 8.84
C LEU A 507 -3.94 2.68 9.06
N SER A 508 -3.78 1.85 8.04
CA SER A 508 -3.13 0.54 8.13
C SER A 508 -1.89 0.45 7.23
N LYS A 509 -0.95 -0.41 7.62
CA LYS A 509 0.17 -0.90 6.81
C LYS A 509 0.22 -2.42 6.81
N VAL A 510 0.78 -2.93 5.73
CA VAL A 510 1.21 -4.31 5.56
C VAL A 510 2.48 -4.53 6.37
N VAL A 511 2.52 -5.59 7.17
CA VAL A 511 3.71 -6.08 7.85
C VAL A 511 3.96 -7.52 7.43
N ARG A 512 5.13 -7.77 6.84
CA ARG A 512 5.57 -9.10 6.41
C ARG A 512 5.66 -10.05 7.59
N VAL A 513 5.15 -11.26 7.37
CA VAL A 513 5.33 -12.40 8.24
C VAL A 513 5.68 -13.63 7.42
N LEU A 514 6.30 -14.58 8.08
CA LEU A 514 6.67 -15.86 7.48
C LEU A 514 5.84 -16.94 8.15
N GLY A 515 5.14 -17.73 7.34
CA GLY A 515 4.47 -18.93 7.81
C GLY A 515 5.47 -20.06 8.08
N ASP A 516 5.00 -21.13 8.70
CA ASP A 516 5.82 -22.29 9.08
C ASP A 516 6.52 -22.97 7.89
N THR A 517 5.96 -22.81 6.68
CA THR A 517 6.51 -23.35 5.42
C THR A 517 7.50 -22.40 4.73
N GLY A 518 7.81 -21.25 5.33
CA GLY A 518 8.64 -20.20 4.73
C GLY A 518 7.93 -19.36 3.66
N ALA A 519 6.62 -19.55 3.45
CA ALA A 519 5.83 -18.71 2.55
C ALA A 519 5.60 -17.32 3.18
N GLU A 520 5.74 -16.26 2.36
CA GLU A 520 5.47 -14.90 2.80
C GLU A 520 3.96 -14.62 2.84
N SER A 521 3.53 -14.08 3.97
CA SER A 521 2.18 -13.60 4.25
C SER A 521 2.28 -12.22 4.90
N PHE A 522 1.15 -11.54 5.12
CA PHE A 522 1.17 -10.26 5.82
C PHE A 522 0.10 -10.16 6.91
N PHE A 523 0.39 -9.33 7.92
CA PHE A 523 -0.60 -8.82 8.86
C PHE A 523 -0.84 -7.34 8.61
N ASN A 524 -2.00 -6.89 9.06
CA ASN A 524 -2.33 -5.48 9.11
C ASN A 524 -1.84 -4.91 10.43
N ALA A 525 -1.11 -3.80 10.37
CA ALA A 525 -0.72 -3.04 11.54
C ALA A 525 -1.12 -1.58 11.38
N PRO A 526 -1.29 -0.81 12.47
CA PRO A 526 -1.46 0.62 12.39
C PRO A 526 -0.31 1.28 11.63
N ILE A 527 -0.64 2.26 10.77
CA ILE A 527 0.33 2.94 9.90
C ILE A 527 1.35 3.76 10.69
N SER A 528 0.93 4.30 11.83
CA SER A 528 1.66 5.26 12.67
C SER A 528 1.33 5.08 14.16
N SER A 529 2.06 5.79 15.03
CA SER A 529 1.82 5.76 16.48
C SER A 529 0.50 6.43 16.85
N VAL A 530 0.14 7.54 16.21
CA VAL A 530 -1.17 8.19 16.38
C VAL A 530 -2.31 7.23 15.99
N ALA A 531 -2.21 6.60 14.81
CA ALA A 531 -3.20 5.62 14.36
C ALA A 531 -3.32 4.49 15.38
N ARG A 532 -2.19 3.92 15.83
CA ARG A 532 -2.19 2.82 16.82
C ARG A 532 -2.96 3.20 18.08
N GLY A 533 -2.64 4.35 18.68
CA GLY A 533 -3.30 4.80 19.90
C GLY A 533 -4.81 4.96 19.70
N GLN A 534 -5.22 5.65 18.64
CA GLN A 534 -6.63 5.89 18.33
C GLN A 534 -7.40 4.59 18.08
N ILE A 535 -6.84 3.70 17.26
CA ILE A 535 -7.39 2.38 16.96
C ILE A 535 -7.57 1.57 18.24
N PHE A 536 -6.53 1.50 19.08
CA PHE A 536 -6.55 0.66 20.27
C PHE A 536 -7.51 1.21 21.33
N ALA A 537 -7.59 2.54 21.47
CA ALA A 537 -8.57 3.16 22.35
C ALA A 537 -10.01 2.84 21.90
N LEU A 538 -10.27 2.87 20.59
CA LEU A 538 -11.55 2.45 20.04
C LEU A 538 -11.82 0.96 20.27
N LEU A 539 -10.85 0.08 19.98
CA LEU A 539 -10.95 -1.36 20.23
C LEU A 539 -11.27 -1.63 21.71
N GLY A 540 -10.59 -0.95 22.64
CA GLY A 540 -10.90 -1.03 24.06
C GLY A 540 -12.35 -0.67 24.39
N ARG A 541 -12.92 0.37 23.75
CA ARG A 541 -14.34 0.71 23.91
C ARG A 541 -15.29 -0.34 23.35
N ILE A 542 -14.93 -0.97 22.23
CA ILE A 542 -15.70 -2.05 21.62
C ILE A 542 -15.66 -3.32 22.50
N MET A 543 -14.49 -3.65 23.07
CA MET A 543 -14.26 -4.81 23.92
C MET A 543 -14.96 -4.75 25.29
N LYS A 544 -15.58 -3.61 25.64
CA LYS A 544 -16.53 -3.52 26.77
C LYS A 544 -17.69 -4.51 26.64
N TRP A 545 -18.03 -4.90 25.41
CA TRP A 545 -19.15 -5.79 25.10
C TRP A 545 -18.69 -7.19 24.70
N PRO A 546 -19.46 -8.26 25.02
CA PRO A 546 -19.09 -9.63 24.67
C PRO A 546 -18.86 -9.82 23.16
N ILE A 547 -19.68 -9.18 22.32
CA ILE A 547 -19.56 -9.26 20.87
C ILE A 547 -18.27 -8.59 20.36
N GLY A 548 -17.87 -7.48 20.97
CA GLY A 548 -16.64 -6.77 20.62
C GLY A 548 -15.40 -7.57 21.02
N LEU A 549 -15.41 -8.16 22.21
CA LEU A 549 -14.36 -9.07 22.66
C LEU A 549 -14.26 -10.29 21.75
N ARG A 550 -15.40 -10.87 21.34
CA ARG A 550 -15.44 -11.99 20.38
C ARG A 550 -14.89 -11.59 19.02
N MET A 551 -15.31 -10.46 18.47
CA MET A 551 -14.87 -10.01 17.15
C MET A 551 -13.37 -9.69 17.11
N ALA A 552 -12.84 -9.09 18.17
CA ALA A 552 -11.42 -8.71 18.25
C ALA A 552 -10.49 -9.88 18.58
N LEU A 553 -10.93 -10.88 19.38
CA LEU A 553 -10.03 -11.93 19.90
C LEU A 553 -10.43 -13.38 19.60
N ILE A 554 -11.68 -13.67 19.23
CA ILE A 554 -12.24 -15.04 19.23
C ILE A 554 -12.38 -15.71 17.84
N PRO A 555 -12.05 -15.10 16.68
CA PRO A 555 -11.73 -15.92 15.50
C PRO A 555 -10.57 -16.89 15.80
N SER A 556 -10.72 -18.17 15.45
CA SER A 556 -9.96 -19.33 15.96
C SER A 556 -8.45 -19.37 15.65
N TYR A 557 -7.88 -18.38 14.97
CA TYR A 557 -6.44 -18.21 14.76
C TYR A 557 -5.85 -17.05 15.60
N ILE A 558 -6.70 -16.30 16.31
CA ILE A 558 -6.35 -15.09 17.05
C ILE A 558 -5.99 -15.38 18.50
N LEU A 559 -6.34 -16.52 19.09
CA LEU A 559 -5.93 -16.82 20.48
C LEU A 559 -4.48 -17.34 20.58
N SER A 560 -3.61 -16.87 19.69
CA SER A 560 -2.16 -17.09 19.78
C SER A 560 -1.55 -16.23 20.89
N PRO A 561 -0.44 -16.66 21.50
CA PRO A 561 0.34 -15.82 22.42
C PRO A 561 0.60 -14.41 21.87
N LYS A 562 0.88 -14.30 20.56
CA LYS A 562 1.17 -13.03 19.88
C LYS A 562 0.00 -12.05 19.86
N ALA A 563 -1.24 -12.53 19.80
CA ALA A 563 -2.39 -11.65 19.86
C ALA A 563 -2.70 -11.20 21.29
N LEU A 564 -2.44 -12.06 22.29
CA LEU A 564 -2.52 -11.65 23.68
C LEU A 564 -1.44 -10.61 24.01
N GLU A 565 -0.23 -10.76 23.46
CA GLU A 565 0.82 -9.73 23.55
C GLU A 565 0.34 -8.39 22.99
N GLU A 566 -0.31 -8.38 21.83
CA GLU A 566 -0.73 -7.15 21.17
C GLU A 566 -2.01 -6.53 21.79
N TYR A 567 -3.00 -7.34 22.17
CA TYR A 567 -4.34 -6.86 22.56
C TYR A 567 -4.73 -7.15 24.02
N GLY A 568 -3.90 -7.87 24.77
CA GLY A 568 -4.24 -8.38 26.10
C GLY A 568 -4.60 -7.29 27.11
N ALA A 569 -3.99 -6.10 27.00
CA ALA A 569 -4.28 -4.97 27.86
C ALA A 569 -5.74 -4.50 27.69
N LEU A 570 -6.28 -4.58 26.47
CA LEU A 570 -7.64 -4.15 26.16
C LEU A 570 -8.72 -5.09 26.75
N ILE A 571 -8.36 -6.33 27.11
CA ILE A 571 -9.29 -7.32 27.68
C ILE A 571 -9.84 -6.86 29.03
N PHE A 572 -9.09 -6.06 29.79
CA PHE A 572 -9.52 -5.49 31.07
C PHE A 572 -10.71 -4.53 30.94
N MET A 573 -11.04 -4.07 29.73
CA MET A 573 -12.27 -3.33 29.45
C MET A 573 -13.53 -4.18 29.66
N TYR A 574 -13.40 -5.51 29.63
CA TYR A 574 -14.52 -6.43 29.79
C TYR A 574 -14.68 -6.86 31.25
N GLY A 575 -15.64 -6.24 31.95
CA GLY A 575 -15.86 -6.48 33.39
C GLY A 575 -16.09 -7.95 33.77
N LYS A 576 -16.78 -8.75 32.94
CA LYS A 576 -16.98 -10.19 33.22
C LYS A 576 -15.67 -10.98 33.17
N PHE A 577 -14.72 -10.58 32.33
CA PHE A 577 -13.38 -11.19 32.34
C PHE A 577 -12.66 -10.85 33.65
N VAL A 578 -12.62 -9.58 34.04
CA VAL A 578 -11.96 -9.17 35.29
C VAL A 578 -12.57 -9.88 36.50
N GLN A 579 -13.91 -9.93 36.59
CA GLN A 579 -14.63 -10.67 37.64
C GLN A 579 -14.29 -12.17 37.66
N ARG A 580 -14.05 -12.79 36.50
CA ARG A 580 -13.67 -14.21 36.43
C ARG A 580 -12.21 -14.44 36.85
N MET A 581 -11.34 -13.49 36.52
CA MET A 581 -9.90 -13.65 36.61
C MET A 581 -9.31 -13.07 37.90
N HIS A 582 -10.07 -12.28 38.66
CA HIS A 582 -9.58 -11.56 39.83
C HIS A 582 -8.91 -12.44 40.89
N ASP A 583 -9.48 -13.62 41.18
CA ASP A 583 -8.93 -14.59 42.15
C ASP A 583 -7.65 -15.30 41.67
N ARG A 584 -7.30 -15.16 40.38
CA ARG A 584 -6.10 -15.76 39.78
C ARG A 584 -4.88 -14.83 39.77
N LEU A 585 -5.05 -13.59 40.22
CA LEU A 585 -3.93 -12.65 40.38
C LEU A 585 -3.03 -13.10 41.53
N SER A 586 -1.74 -13.26 41.23
CA SER A 586 -0.75 -13.69 42.22
C SER A 586 0.40 -12.68 42.31
N GLU A 587 0.70 -12.19 43.51
CA GLU A 587 1.82 -11.25 43.71
C GLU A 587 3.15 -11.99 43.51
N LEU A 588 4.02 -11.43 42.67
CA LEU A 588 5.40 -11.88 42.52
C LEU A 588 6.18 -11.48 43.79
N ARG A 589 6.98 -12.41 44.33
CA ARG A 589 7.71 -12.16 45.57
C ARG A 589 8.96 -11.31 45.32
N PRO A 590 9.14 -10.17 46.02
CA PRO A 590 10.34 -9.36 45.87
C PRO A 590 11.58 -10.09 46.44
N PRO A 591 12.79 -9.80 45.91
CA PRO A 591 14.03 -10.45 46.33
C PRO A 591 14.57 -9.93 47.67
N ARG A 592 14.24 -8.69 48.08
CA ARG A 592 14.66 -8.08 49.35
C ARG A 592 13.44 -7.71 50.21
N GLY A 593 13.39 -8.22 51.44
CA GLY A 593 12.40 -7.81 52.46
C GLY A 593 11.07 -8.58 52.42
N GLY A 594 10.78 -9.31 53.49
CA GLY A 594 9.56 -10.08 53.71
C GLY A 594 8.33 -9.20 53.98
N ARG A 595 7.90 -8.44 52.98
CA ARG A 595 6.62 -7.73 53.03
C ARG A 595 5.49 -8.75 52.90
N GLU A 596 4.44 -8.59 53.71
CA GLU A 596 3.28 -9.46 53.60
C GLU A 596 2.66 -9.34 52.21
N PRO A 597 2.28 -10.48 51.60
CA PRO A 597 1.57 -10.47 50.34
C PRO A 597 0.32 -9.60 50.45
N ARG A 598 0.11 -8.74 49.47
CA ARG A 598 -1.06 -7.87 49.40
C ARG A 598 -1.90 -8.26 48.20
N PRO A 599 -3.23 -8.41 48.35
CA PRO A 599 -4.09 -8.62 47.19
C PRO A 599 -4.05 -7.39 46.27
N CYS A 600 -4.06 -7.63 44.97
CA CYS A 600 -4.21 -6.58 43.96
C CYS A 600 -5.52 -5.81 44.17
N VAL A 601 -5.56 -4.52 43.83
CA VAL A 601 -6.79 -3.73 43.92
C VAL A 601 -7.94 -4.37 43.13
N LEU A 602 -7.67 -4.94 41.95
CA LEU A 602 -8.68 -5.66 41.17
C LEU A 602 -9.11 -7.00 41.79
N GLN A 603 -8.26 -7.59 42.62
CA GLN A 603 -8.61 -8.79 43.40
C GLN A 603 -9.54 -8.44 44.56
N VAL A 604 -9.35 -7.26 45.20
CA VAL A 604 -10.22 -6.80 46.29
C VAL A 604 -11.57 -6.31 45.77
N ASP A 605 -11.55 -5.52 44.69
CA ASP A 605 -12.76 -5.00 44.06
C ASP A 605 -12.66 -5.13 42.52
N PRO A 606 -13.17 -6.24 41.94
CA PRO A 606 -13.14 -6.44 40.51
C PRO A 606 -14.05 -5.49 39.73
N GLN A 607 -14.88 -4.66 40.39
CA GLN A 607 -15.68 -3.62 39.72
C GLN A 607 -14.84 -2.40 39.32
N LEU A 608 -13.60 -2.28 39.80
CA LEU A 608 -12.72 -1.15 39.49
C LEU A 608 -12.05 -1.22 38.11
N PHE A 609 -12.43 -2.19 37.29
CA PHE A 609 -12.00 -2.29 35.90
C PHE A 609 -12.30 -0.99 35.10
N PRO A 610 -11.51 -0.70 34.05
CA PRO A 610 -11.70 0.48 33.23
C PRO A 610 -13.04 0.44 32.49
N ILE A 611 -13.75 1.56 32.51
CA ILE A 611 -15.07 1.74 31.85
C ILE A 611 -14.98 2.62 30.63
N ASP A 612 -13.82 3.21 30.34
CA ASP A 612 -13.53 3.91 29.12
C ASP A 612 -12.09 3.74 28.68
N SER A 613 -11.76 4.11 27.45
CA SER A 613 -10.40 4.05 26.93
C SER A 613 -10.05 5.30 26.14
N ALA A 614 -8.79 5.71 26.28
CA ALA A 614 -8.22 6.90 25.66
C ALA A 614 -6.81 6.62 25.14
N ALA A 615 -6.48 7.23 24.00
CA ALA A 615 -5.15 7.11 23.40
C ALA A 615 -4.18 8.11 24.03
N LEU A 616 -2.95 7.68 24.31
CA LEU A 616 -1.85 8.58 24.67
C LEU A 616 -1.10 8.99 23.40
N LEU A 617 -1.63 10.00 22.72
CA LEU A 617 -1.14 10.47 21.43
C LEU A 617 0.10 11.34 21.57
N PRO A 618 1.10 11.22 20.66
CA PRO A 618 2.31 12.04 20.68
C PRO A 618 2.02 13.53 20.88
N LYS A 619 2.84 14.17 21.72
CA LYS A 619 2.67 15.58 22.16
C LYS A 619 2.56 16.56 21.00
N LEU A 620 3.25 16.27 19.90
CA LEU A 620 3.25 17.07 18.69
C LEU A 620 1.84 17.30 18.12
N PHE A 621 0.94 16.32 18.23
CA PHE A 621 -0.43 16.40 17.71
C PHE A 621 -1.46 16.79 18.76
N HIS A 622 -1.17 16.50 20.03
CA HIS A 622 -2.02 16.84 21.15
C HIS A 622 -1.18 17.60 22.19
N PRO A 623 -0.89 18.89 21.95
CA PRO A 623 -0.04 19.69 22.83
C PRO A 623 -0.72 20.01 24.16
N ALA A 624 -2.05 19.91 24.22
CA ALA A 624 -2.81 20.07 25.44
C ALA A 624 -2.66 18.83 26.33
N LYS A 625 -2.26 19.06 27.57
CA LYS A 625 -2.30 18.05 28.62
C LYS A 625 -3.75 17.60 28.85
N ILE A 626 -3.92 16.31 29.16
CA ILE A 626 -5.22 15.73 29.46
C ILE A 626 -5.37 15.53 30.97
N ASP A 627 -6.60 15.61 31.48
CA ASP A 627 -6.84 15.35 32.89
C ASP A 627 -6.76 13.84 33.17
N ALA A 628 -6.05 13.48 34.24
CA ALA A 628 -5.97 12.09 34.69
C ALA A 628 -7.33 11.68 35.26
N ARG A 629 -7.98 10.72 34.61
CA ARG A 629 -9.31 10.22 34.97
C ARG A 629 -9.23 8.81 35.50
N TYR A 630 -10.00 8.55 36.56
CA TYR A 630 -10.15 7.20 37.09
C TYR A 630 -10.97 6.31 36.15
N ARG A 631 -10.62 5.03 36.11
CA ARG A 631 -11.26 3.98 35.32
C ARG A 631 -11.27 4.27 33.80
N VAL A 632 -10.25 4.97 33.32
CA VAL A 632 -9.96 5.13 31.89
C VAL A 632 -8.69 4.38 31.56
N LEU A 633 -8.77 3.42 30.63
CA LEU A 633 -7.62 2.71 30.09
C LEU A 633 -6.89 3.59 29.08
N TYR A 634 -5.74 4.09 29.49
CA TYR A 634 -4.80 4.82 28.66
C TYR A 634 -3.95 3.85 27.87
N VAL A 635 -4.05 3.93 26.54
CA VAL A 635 -3.32 3.05 25.61
C VAL A 635 -2.24 3.85 24.88
N PRO A 636 -0.96 3.49 25.04
CA PRO A 636 0.13 4.09 24.28
C PRO A 636 0.02 3.82 22.79
N GLY A 637 0.14 4.86 21.99
CA GLY A 637 0.30 4.73 20.54
C GLY A 637 1.74 4.42 20.11
N ILE A 638 2.72 4.75 20.94
CA ILE A 638 4.15 4.53 20.69
C ILE A 638 4.45 3.05 21.00
N ARG A 639 5.09 2.33 20.06
CA ARG A 639 5.38 0.90 20.22
C ARG A 639 6.37 0.63 21.36
N ASP A 640 7.40 1.47 21.49
CA ASP A 640 8.39 1.38 22.57
C ASP A 640 8.03 2.32 23.73
N PHE A 641 6.73 2.44 24.03
CA PHE A 641 6.31 3.19 25.18
C PHE A 641 6.91 2.55 26.44
N PRO A 642 7.61 3.30 27.29
CA PRO A 642 8.37 2.69 28.37
C PRO A 642 7.47 1.93 29.35
N LEU A 643 7.95 0.77 29.80
CA LEU A 643 7.42 -0.04 30.90
C LEU A 643 6.10 -0.80 30.65
N LEU A 644 5.07 -0.18 30.07
CA LEU A 644 3.69 -0.70 30.09
C LEU A 644 3.01 -0.69 28.72
N ASP A 645 2.25 -1.74 28.41
CA ASP A 645 1.43 -1.86 27.18
C ASP A 645 0.07 -1.10 27.32
N GLY A 646 -0.34 -0.77 28.55
CA GLY A 646 -1.50 0.05 28.86
C GLY A 646 -1.64 0.27 30.37
N PHE A 647 -2.36 1.31 30.81
CA PHE A 647 -2.57 1.54 32.25
C PHE A 647 -3.84 2.33 32.55
N PHE A 648 -4.32 2.27 33.78
CA PHE A 648 -5.44 3.06 34.26
C PHE A 648 -5.30 3.40 35.74
N PHE A 649 -6.10 4.38 36.20
CA PHE A 649 -6.10 4.82 37.59
C PHE A 649 -7.36 4.37 38.33
N VAL A 650 -7.22 4.06 39.61
CA VAL A 650 -8.32 3.79 40.54
C VAL A 650 -8.16 4.63 41.80
N GLU A 651 -9.28 5.09 42.37
CA GLU A 651 -9.29 5.99 43.52
C GLU A 651 -9.36 5.24 44.86
N ALA A 652 -10.22 4.22 44.94
CA ALA A 652 -10.44 3.39 46.12
C ALA A 652 -9.94 1.95 45.87
N PRO A 653 -9.53 1.19 46.91
CA PRO A 653 -9.41 1.59 48.31
C PRO A 653 -8.21 2.52 48.60
N ARG A 654 -7.36 2.73 47.60
CA ARG A 654 -6.24 3.66 47.61
C ARG A 654 -5.96 4.12 46.19
N LYS A 655 -5.45 5.34 46.04
CA LYS A 655 -5.07 5.89 44.74
C LYS A 655 -3.98 5.03 44.12
N THR A 656 -4.29 4.35 43.01
CA THR A 656 -3.41 3.35 42.41
C THR A 656 -3.34 3.49 40.89
N LEU A 657 -2.12 3.46 40.34
CA LEU A 657 -1.85 3.21 38.93
C LEU A 657 -1.78 1.70 38.74
N ILE A 658 -2.66 1.16 37.90
CA ILE A 658 -2.65 -0.24 37.48
C ILE A 658 -2.05 -0.30 36.08
N GLY A 659 -0.83 -0.81 35.99
CA GLY A 659 -0.11 -1.04 34.75
C GLY A 659 -0.34 -2.44 34.21
N LEU A 660 -0.52 -2.56 32.90
CA LEU A 660 -0.71 -3.82 32.20
C LEU A 660 0.50 -4.04 31.28
N GLN A 661 1.11 -5.21 31.39
CA GLN A 661 2.20 -5.62 30.52
C GLN A 661 1.90 -7.01 29.95
N THR A 662 1.69 -7.09 28.66
CA THR A 662 1.34 -8.29 27.89
C THR A 662 2.53 -8.82 27.11
N THR A 663 3.43 -7.93 26.66
CA THR A 663 4.57 -8.27 25.82
C THR A 663 5.72 -8.80 26.69
N THR A 664 6.15 -10.05 26.49
CA THR A 664 7.31 -10.61 27.21
C THR A 664 8.45 -10.99 26.28
N ALA A 665 8.99 -10.00 25.55
CA ALA A 665 10.40 -10.05 25.20
C ALA A 665 11.21 -9.97 26.50
N LYS A 666 12.16 -10.90 26.69
CA LYS A 666 12.99 -11.17 27.88
C LYS A 666 13.49 -9.93 28.66
N ALA A 667 12.63 -9.24 29.40
CA ALA A 667 13.06 -8.36 30.48
C ALA A 667 13.16 -9.21 31.74
N HIS A 668 14.39 -9.44 32.21
CA HIS A 668 14.66 -9.86 33.58
C HIS A 668 15.05 -8.65 34.47
N HIS A 669 15.31 -7.50 33.83
CA HIS A 669 15.68 -6.24 34.43
C HIS A 669 14.98 -5.09 33.70
N ILE A 670 14.28 -4.23 34.45
CA ILE A 670 13.75 -2.95 33.98
C ILE A 670 14.88 -1.94 34.11
N ALA A 671 15.31 -1.36 32.99
CA ALA A 671 16.33 -0.32 33.01
C ALA A 671 15.82 0.90 33.78
N THR A 672 16.65 1.47 34.67
CA THR A 672 16.34 2.71 35.40
C THR A 672 15.87 3.84 34.47
N ASP A 673 16.47 3.94 33.29
CA ASP A 673 16.11 4.91 32.27
C ASP A 673 14.70 4.70 31.69
N ALA A 674 14.25 3.45 31.56
CA ALA A 674 12.88 3.17 31.10
C ALA A 674 11.85 3.67 32.13
N LEU A 675 12.11 3.47 33.42
CA LEU A 675 11.27 3.99 34.49
C LEU A 675 11.28 5.52 34.55
N ARG A 676 12.44 6.15 34.37
CA ARG A 676 12.58 7.62 34.31
C ARG A 676 11.78 8.18 33.14
N ARG A 677 11.98 7.64 31.94
CA ARG A 677 11.26 8.03 30.72
C ARG A 677 9.75 7.83 30.86
N PHE A 678 9.30 6.76 31.52
CA PHE A 678 7.87 6.55 31.78
C PHE A 678 7.28 7.69 32.62
N ASN A 679 7.93 8.04 33.73
CA ASN A 679 7.48 9.13 34.61
C ASN A 679 7.48 10.50 33.91
N GLU A 680 8.52 10.79 33.11
CA GLU A 680 8.58 11.99 32.28
C GLU A 680 7.40 12.05 31.30
N GLN A 681 7.11 10.95 30.60
CA GLN A 681 5.95 10.88 29.71
C GLN A 681 4.63 11.13 30.45
N LEU A 682 4.42 10.58 31.65
CA LEU A 682 3.21 10.87 32.42
C LEU A 682 3.10 12.36 32.78
N ALA A 683 4.19 12.96 33.26
CA ALA A 683 4.25 14.39 33.61
C ALA A 683 4.01 15.31 32.40
N GLU A 684 4.48 14.90 31.22
CA GLU A 684 4.27 15.62 29.97
C GLU A 684 2.84 15.54 29.45
N ARG A 685 2.15 14.40 29.63
CA ARG A 685 0.82 14.16 29.07
C ARG A 685 -0.32 14.58 29.98
N PHE A 686 -0.15 14.50 31.30
CA PHE A 686 -1.22 14.77 32.26
C PHE A 686 -1.14 16.16 32.88
N SER A 687 -2.30 16.82 32.96
CA SER A 687 -2.48 18.09 33.68
C SER A 687 -2.30 17.85 35.18
N ASP A 688 -1.63 18.78 35.86
CA ASP A 688 -1.39 18.74 37.31
C ASP A 688 -0.83 17.40 37.82
N TRP A 689 0.00 16.72 36.99
CA TRP A 689 0.51 15.38 37.28
C TRP A 689 1.20 15.29 38.63
N GLU A 690 2.00 16.29 39.02
CA GLU A 690 2.70 16.29 40.32
C GLU A 690 1.71 16.22 41.48
N THR A 691 0.62 16.98 41.43
CA THR A 691 -0.47 16.96 42.41
C THR A 691 -1.22 15.62 42.35
N PHE A 692 -1.46 15.09 41.15
CA PHE A 692 -2.13 13.82 40.98
C PHE A 692 -1.29 12.64 41.47
N ALA A 693 0.04 12.66 41.30
CA ALA A 693 0.92 11.57 41.67
C ALA A 693 1.16 11.44 43.18
N VAL A 694 0.74 12.45 43.98
CA VAL A 694 0.80 12.37 45.45
C VAL A 694 0.03 11.15 45.93
N ASP A 695 0.68 10.35 46.78
CA ASP A 695 0.18 9.09 47.37
C ASP A 695 -0.23 8.00 46.35
N LEU A 696 0.20 8.12 45.09
CA LEU A 696 -0.09 7.14 44.05
C LEU A 696 0.70 5.84 44.28
N SER A 697 -0.03 4.76 44.58
CA SER A 697 0.51 3.40 44.62
C SER A 697 0.62 2.80 43.21
N TRP A 698 1.58 1.89 42.99
CA TRP A 698 1.81 1.28 41.68
C TRP A 698 1.59 -0.23 41.76
N GLU A 699 0.74 -0.75 40.88
CA GLU A 699 0.50 -2.19 40.70
C GLU A 699 0.68 -2.54 39.23
N ILE A 700 1.59 -3.46 38.92
CA ILE A 700 1.84 -3.91 37.55
C ILE A 700 1.35 -5.34 37.42
N ILE A 701 0.51 -5.60 36.43
CA ILE A 701 -0.03 -6.92 36.10
C ILE A 701 0.64 -7.40 34.81
N TYR A 702 1.44 -8.46 34.95
CA TYR A 702 2.01 -9.21 33.86
C TYR A 702 0.97 -10.20 33.34
N VAL A 703 0.46 -9.97 32.15
CA VAL A 703 -0.56 -10.79 31.49
C VAL A 703 0.14 -11.72 30.52
N LYS A 704 0.04 -13.04 30.74
CA LYS A 704 0.73 -14.03 29.93
C LYS A 704 -0.20 -15.09 29.39
N HIS A 705 0.13 -15.61 28.22
CA HIS A 705 -0.52 -16.82 27.71
C HIS A 705 0.00 -18.03 28.50
N VAL A 706 -0.88 -18.97 28.85
CA VAL A 706 -0.52 -20.19 29.60
C VAL A 706 0.55 -21.06 28.92
N GLU A 707 0.71 -20.94 27.60
CA GLU A 707 1.72 -21.68 26.83
C GLU A 707 3.05 -20.92 26.67
N SER A 708 3.11 -19.63 27.03
CA SER A 708 4.35 -18.86 26.99
C SER A 708 5.28 -19.28 28.13
N GLN A 709 6.61 -19.15 27.95
CA GLN A 709 7.56 -19.43 29.04
C GLN A 709 7.26 -18.56 30.28
N THR A 710 6.84 -19.20 31.36
CA THR A 710 6.48 -18.50 32.59
C THR A 710 7.73 -18.05 33.34
N VAL A 711 7.78 -16.76 33.64
CA VAL A 711 8.82 -16.16 34.47
C VAL A 711 8.14 -15.82 35.79
N TYR A 712 8.31 -16.67 36.80
CA TYR A 712 7.76 -16.46 38.14
C TYR A 712 8.62 -15.51 39.00
N THR A 713 9.58 -14.82 38.39
CA THR A 713 10.56 -13.99 39.09
C THR A 713 10.18 -12.51 39.03
N TRP A 714 10.30 -11.84 40.17
CA TRP A 714 10.20 -10.39 40.29
C TRP A 714 11.09 -9.66 39.29
N GLN A 715 10.53 -8.65 38.64
CA GLN A 715 11.26 -7.77 37.73
C GLN A 715 11.99 -6.69 38.52
N ARG A 716 13.32 -6.78 38.57
CA ARG A 716 14.16 -5.80 39.27
C ARG A 716 14.32 -4.54 38.41
N CYS A 717 14.44 -3.39 39.06
CA CYS A 717 14.86 -2.15 38.41
C CYS A 717 16.35 -1.91 38.70
N GLY A 718 17.16 -1.56 37.70
CA GLY A 718 18.60 -1.32 37.87
C GLY A 718 19.31 -0.88 36.59
N ALA A 719 20.62 -0.64 36.69
CA ALA A 719 21.48 -0.28 35.57
C ALA A 719 21.43 -1.35 34.47
N SER A 720 21.44 -0.91 33.21
CA SER A 720 21.63 -1.80 32.06
C SER A 720 23.08 -2.28 32.04
N ASP A 721 23.33 -3.57 31.82
CA ASP A 721 24.69 -4.16 31.76
C ASP A 721 25.57 -3.61 30.61
N ASP A 722 25.06 -2.69 29.78
CA ASP A 722 25.67 -2.25 28.50
C ASP A 722 26.47 -0.93 28.53
N HIS A 723 26.70 -0.30 29.70
CA HIS A 723 27.54 0.90 29.76
C HIS A 723 28.89 0.68 30.47
N ASN A 724 29.94 0.52 29.65
CA ASN A 724 31.31 0.72 30.09
C ASN A 724 31.56 2.19 30.43
N VAL A 725 31.89 2.41 31.71
CA VAL A 725 32.71 3.50 32.26
C VAL A 725 32.20 4.92 32.00
N LEU A 726 31.48 5.49 32.99
CA LEU A 726 31.80 6.74 33.69
C LEU A 726 30.70 7.11 34.71
N GLN A 727 31.07 7.20 36.00
CA GLN A 727 30.49 8.03 37.10
C GLN A 727 29.81 7.33 38.30
N ARG A 728 30.44 7.45 39.48
CA ARG A 728 29.93 7.07 40.81
C ARG A 728 28.67 7.84 41.25
N GLU A 729 28.38 8.99 40.65
CA GLU A 729 27.21 9.80 41.00
C GLU A 729 25.92 9.26 40.36
N GLU A 730 26.01 8.56 39.22
CA GLU A 730 24.89 7.83 38.61
C GLU A 730 24.56 6.57 39.42
N GLU A 731 25.57 5.86 39.93
CA GLU A 731 25.40 4.65 40.77
C GLU A 731 24.57 4.93 42.05
N ASP A 732 24.84 6.03 42.77
CA ASP A 732 24.08 6.45 43.97
C ASP A 732 22.62 6.86 43.64
N GLY A 733 22.40 7.44 42.45
CA GLY A 733 21.08 7.80 41.95
C GLY A 733 20.26 6.58 41.51
N GLU A 734 20.90 5.62 40.86
CA GLU A 734 20.31 4.38 40.38
C GLU A 734 19.95 3.42 41.52
N GLU A 735 20.80 3.29 42.54
CA GLU A 735 20.50 2.48 43.73
C GLU A 735 19.25 3.01 44.45
N ARG A 736 19.10 4.34 44.58
CA ARG A 736 17.89 4.98 45.15
C ARG A 736 16.63 4.74 44.31
N VAL A 737 16.74 4.71 42.99
CA VAL A 737 15.59 4.42 42.10
C VAL A 737 15.21 2.95 42.16
N ALA A 738 16.20 2.05 42.20
CA ALA A 738 15.98 0.61 42.38
C ALA A 738 15.32 0.30 43.73
N ASP A 739 15.79 0.92 44.81
CA ASP A 739 15.19 0.78 46.13
C ASP A 739 13.75 1.34 46.12
N SER A 740 13.52 2.52 45.54
CA SER A 740 12.16 3.06 45.44
C SER A 740 11.22 2.18 44.60
N TRP A 741 11.73 1.44 43.61
CA TRP A 741 10.95 0.50 42.81
C TRP A 741 10.51 -0.70 43.64
N ASP A 742 11.46 -1.36 44.30
CA ASP A 742 11.21 -2.51 45.19
C ASP A 742 10.30 -2.11 46.37
N GLU A 743 10.33 -0.84 46.77
CA GLU A 743 9.49 -0.32 47.84
C GLU A 743 8.08 0.10 47.42
N LYS A 744 7.88 0.68 46.23
CA LYS A 744 6.60 1.33 45.89
C LYS A 744 5.78 0.60 44.85
N VAL A 745 6.41 -0.27 44.05
CA VAL A 745 5.73 -1.04 43.01
C VAL A 745 5.39 -2.42 43.53
N ARG A 746 4.18 -2.88 43.26
CA ARG A 746 3.77 -4.28 43.46
C ARG A 746 3.54 -4.93 42.11
N GLN A 747 3.96 -6.18 41.99
CA GLN A 747 3.96 -6.89 40.73
C GLN A 747 3.09 -8.13 40.84
N TYR A 748 2.22 -8.37 39.86
CA TYR A 748 1.27 -9.47 39.85
C TYR A 748 1.35 -10.22 38.53
N LEU A 749 1.19 -11.54 38.59
CA LEU A 749 1.09 -12.40 37.41
C LEU A 749 -0.36 -12.81 37.19
N LEU A 750 -0.79 -12.71 35.93
CA LEU A 750 -2.06 -13.25 35.44
C LEU A 750 -1.80 -14.15 34.22
N GLU A 751 -2.06 -15.45 34.39
CA GLU A 751 -2.05 -16.40 33.28
C GLU A 751 -3.44 -16.50 32.66
N VAL A 752 -3.52 -16.35 31.33
CA VAL A 752 -4.76 -16.35 30.55
C VAL A 752 -4.68 -17.46 29.52
N SER A 753 -5.74 -18.26 29.45
CA SER A 753 -5.94 -19.25 28.38
C SER A 753 -7.05 -18.83 27.41
N GLU A 754 -7.04 -19.42 26.21
CA GLU A 754 -8.16 -19.33 25.27
C GLU A 754 -9.51 -19.69 25.94
N GLY A 755 -9.53 -20.77 26.73
CA GLY A 755 -10.72 -21.21 27.44
C GLY A 755 -11.27 -20.16 28.41
N ASP A 756 -10.41 -19.34 29.00
CA ASP A 756 -10.84 -18.26 29.90
C ASP A 756 -11.57 -17.14 29.16
N LEU A 757 -11.08 -16.78 27.97
CA LEU A 757 -11.69 -15.74 27.14
C LEU A 757 -13.04 -16.20 26.57
N ILE A 758 -13.11 -17.44 26.09
CA ILE A 758 -14.36 -18.06 25.64
C ILE A 758 -15.37 -18.13 26.80
N ALA A 759 -14.92 -18.58 27.97
CA ALA A 759 -15.79 -18.72 29.14
C ALA A 759 -16.29 -17.36 29.66
N ALA A 760 -15.45 -16.31 29.63
CA ALA A 760 -15.87 -14.95 29.97
C ALA A 760 -16.98 -14.45 29.04
N CYS A 761 -16.94 -14.81 27.76
CA CYS A 761 -17.92 -14.41 26.76
C CYS A 761 -19.27 -15.16 26.83
N GLY A 762 -19.36 -16.29 27.54
CA GLY A 762 -20.57 -17.11 27.69
C GLY A 762 -20.92 -18.01 26.49
N LYS A 763 -21.93 -18.87 26.63
CA LYS A 763 -22.44 -19.79 25.58
C LYS A 763 -23.62 -19.22 24.77
N GLU A 764 -23.67 -17.91 24.50
CA GLU A 764 -24.71 -17.41 23.58
C GLU A 764 -24.41 -17.92 22.16
N GLU A 765 -25.39 -18.66 21.61
CA GLU A 765 -25.41 -19.13 20.22
C GLU A 765 -25.30 -17.94 19.25
N PRO A 766 -24.62 -18.10 18.10
CA PRO A 766 -24.49 -17.05 17.11
C PRO A 766 -25.81 -16.84 16.38
N SER A 767 -26.78 -16.15 16.98
CA SER A 767 -27.82 -15.51 16.19
C SER A 767 -27.22 -14.25 15.56
N ILE A 768 -27.06 -14.31 14.24
CA ILE A 768 -26.46 -13.33 13.32
C ILE A 768 -24.96 -13.59 13.04
N VAL A 769 -24.72 -14.70 12.33
CA VAL A 769 -23.84 -14.62 11.16
C VAL A 769 -24.66 -13.91 10.07
N PRO A 770 -24.29 -12.74 9.54
CA PRO A 770 -24.68 -12.45 8.17
C PRO A 770 -23.92 -13.48 7.34
N GLY A 771 -24.60 -14.59 7.04
CA GLY A 771 -24.10 -15.57 6.10
C GLY A 771 -23.72 -14.86 4.81
N ASN A 772 -22.82 -15.48 4.06
CA ASN A 772 -22.64 -15.36 2.60
C ASN A 772 -23.78 -14.63 1.87
N THR A 773 -23.90 -13.32 2.04
CA THR A 773 -24.71 -12.49 1.18
C THR A 773 -23.74 -12.10 0.10
N ARG A 774 -23.82 -12.81 -1.02
CA ARG A 774 -23.50 -12.22 -2.32
C ARG A 774 -24.05 -10.79 -2.28
N LEU A 775 -23.16 -9.81 -2.19
CA LEU A 775 -23.48 -8.41 -2.41
C LEU A 775 -23.83 -8.31 -3.91
N ASN A 776 -25.08 -8.62 -4.22
CA ASN A 776 -25.69 -8.19 -5.45
C ASN A 776 -25.86 -6.67 -5.33
N PHE A 777 -25.12 -5.98 -6.17
CA PHE A 777 -25.17 -4.56 -6.43
C PHE A 777 -26.58 -4.12 -6.86
N LEU A 778 -27.04 -3.00 -6.30
CA LEU A 778 -27.74 -1.96 -7.04
C LEU A 778 -27.04 -0.63 -6.74
#